data_AF-A0A725CVM4-F1
#
_entry.id   AF-A0A725CVM4-F1
#
_cell.length_a   1.000
_cell.length_b   1.000
_cell.length_c   1.000
_cell.angle_alpha   90.00
_cell.angle_beta   90.00
_cell.angle_gamma   90.00
#
_symmetry.space_group_name_H-M   'P 1'
#
loop_
_entity.id
_entity.type
_entity.pdbx_description
1 polymer ?
#
loop_
_entity_poly.entity_id
_entity_poly.type
_entity_poly.pdbx_seq_one_letter_code
_entity_poly.pdbx_strand_id
1 'polypeptide(L)'
;MYIKKLSIRNYKNFRSSNFYFVKDSVNTIIGENASGKTNLFNAMRLILDDSLPMNSRILLNEDFYHGLNEPFGHWIVITLYFDDLSESEEEQVIANYTINDGNEKATKEGNYTFIYRPRYHIRQKLFELTSDYGSIQSRKDAFEELKSNHIISKETYEAIAFVRTKIDFNDDETYIKVVGDFSNYVFSNPKEDDAAVIGVKKPPYFALGSEVACTYVKALRNVVADLKYYKTNPLYKLLTLKSKQIDDRKDIVDNVKEINEKISSIPEIERLSNKISTSLLNTVGSTYSPKILVSSQLPEDFTELIQSLGLVVEDSLDYDGSGRIDDLSLGGANLIYLALKLYEYEEIRDSEEHITHFLLIEEPEAHIHNHIQKTLFDNFNFKNTQVFVSTHSTQISSVSKISSMNILARQCGYTDVYHPSLGLTPKEISSIERYLDAIRSDLLFAKSVILVEGDAELILIPAMIKETLGISLDELGISLIKVDGTVFKHVSNLFHEKRLKRKCAILTDLDSAYVSVADDEFDDKFVQSLEAAEDDGLRRKDELDSYIEGNEFVSVYYAENTFETELVRYDDNKDLFIKVMRTNYEKDAYFKKAESDVNSSDHRIRYRRVLKFAKKIGKGWLATEMIEHLSVDNRVPDYILQAIKFVIRDRNVELIYQKMLDYNMSLMGAKEFDCINEENSFTSKMKEYKKHFNDSFVRLLEL
;
A
#
# COMPACT_ATOMS: atom_id res chain seq x y z
N MET A 1 12.77 -2.40 -24.30
CA MET A 1 12.93 -1.54 -23.11
C MET A 1 11.83 -1.81 -22.08
N TYR A 2 12.14 -1.76 -20.78
CA TYR A 2 11.15 -1.65 -19.69
C TYR A 2 11.71 -0.86 -18.50
N ILE A 3 10.86 -0.32 -17.63
CA ILE A 3 11.29 0.34 -16.38
C ILE A 3 11.59 -0.75 -15.35
N LYS A 4 12.84 -0.86 -14.92
CA LYS A 4 13.30 -1.83 -13.92
C LYS A 4 13.24 -1.28 -12.50
N LYS A 5 13.54 0.00 -12.34
CA LYS A 5 13.56 0.69 -11.03
C LYS A 5 13.08 2.12 -11.20
N LEU A 6 12.36 2.63 -10.20
CA LEU A 6 12.03 4.04 -10.05
C LEU A 6 12.56 4.51 -8.68
N SER A 7 13.31 5.61 -8.68
CA SER A 7 13.82 6.26 -7.47
C SER A 7 13.17 7.63 -7.31
N ILE A 8 12.61 7.90 -6.14
CA ILE A 8 11.97 9.18 -5.80
C ILE A 8 12.61 9.74 -4.53
N ARG A 9 13.00 11.02 -4.59
CA ARG A 9 13.51 11.79 -3.45
C ARG A 9 12.78 13.11 -3.29
N ASN A 10 12.43 13.43 -2.04
CA ASN A 10 11.78 14.65 -1.58
C ASN A 10 10.46 15.00 -2.28
N TYR A 11 9.67 14.03 -2.73
CA TYR A 11 8.40 14.27 -3.43
C TYR A 11 7.20 13.88 -2.56
N LYS A 12 6.40 14.87 -2.16
CA LYS A 12 5.15 14.74 -1.40
C LYS A 12 5.26 13.92 -0.10
N ASN A 13 4.98 12.63 -0.17
CA ASN A 13 5.05 11.70 0.98
C ASN A 13 6.32 10.84 0.98
N PHE A 14 7.13 10.91 -0.08
CA PHE A 14 8.36 10.14 -0.24
C PHE A 14 9.59 10.96 0.12
N ARG A 15 10.28 10.57 1.20
CA ARG A 15 11.60 11.14 1.57
C ARG A 15 12.68 10.65 0.61
N SER A 16 12.88 9.34 0.56
CA SER A 16 13.79 8.62 -0.33
C SER A 16 13.19 7.23 -0.49
N SER A 17 12.85 6.84 -1.72
CA SER A 17 12.11 5.61 -1.98
C SER A 17 12.51 5.00 -3.31
N ASN A 18 12.75 3.70 -3.30
CA ASN A 18 13.00 2.89 -4.49
C ASN A 18 11.80 1.97 -4.73
N PHE A 19 11.42 1.82 -5.99
CA PHE A 19 10.42 0.87 -6.46
C PHE A 19 11.08 -0.03 -7.49
N TYR A 20 10.81 -1.34 -7.42
CA TYR A 20 11.35 -2.32 -8.36
C TYR A 20 10.24 -2.96 -9.16
N PHE A 21 10.51 -3.19 -10.44
CA PHE A 21 9.53 -3.69 -11.38
C PHE A 21 10.09 -4.80 -12.25
N VAL A 22 9.20 -5.70 -12.68
CA VAL A 22 9.53 -6.90 -13.43
C VAL A 22 8.88 -6.84 -14.81
N LYS A 23 9.64 -7.23 -15.84
CA LYS A 23 9.18 -7.35 -17.22
C LYS A 23 8.10 -8.43 -17.35
N ASP A 24 7.18 -8.27 -18.31
CA ASP A 24 6.16 -9.27 -18.65
C ASP A 24 5.30 -9.70 -17.45
N SER A 25 5.03 -8.77 -16.53
CA SER A 25 4.20 -8.99 -15.35
C SER A 25 3.39 -7.75 -14.99
N VAL A 26 2.27 -7.96 -14.29
CA VAL A 26 1.54 -6.87 -13.65
C VAL A 26 2.35 -6.42 -12.43
N ASN A 27 2.82 -5.18 -12.47
CA ASN A 27 3.55 -4.57 -11.37
C ASN A 27 2.55 -3.96 -10.39
N THR A 28 2.37 -4.61 -9.24
CA THR A 28 1.32 -4.25 -8.29
C THR A 28 1.88 -3.34 -7.19
N ILE A 29 1.19 -2.24 -6.97
CA ILE A 29 1.47 -1.25 -5.92
C ILE A 29 0.38 -1.35 -4.87
N ILE A 30 0.74 -1.82 -3.68
CA ILE A 30 -0.20 -2.08 -2.60
C ILE A 30 0.00 -1.06 -1.50
N GLY A 31 -1.08 -0.59 -0.89
CA GLY A 31 -0.97 0.16 0.36
C GLY A 31 -2.31 0.69 0.85
N GLU A 32 -2.33 1.15 2.09
CA GLU A 32 -3.48 1.79 2.72
C GLU A 32 -3.92 3.07 1.99
N ASN A 33 -5.10 3.58 2.33
CA ASN A 33 -5.53 4.89 1.86
C ASN A 33 -4.54 5.97 2.30
N ALA A 34 -4.25 6.92 1.41
CA ALA A 34 -3.24 7.96 1.62
C ALA A 34 -1.81 7.44 1.86
N SER A 35 -1.48 6.21 1.43
CA SER A 35 -0.09 5.72 1.44
C SER A 35 0.78 6.29 0.31
N GLY A 36 0.22 7.08 -0.61
CA GLY A 36 0.98 7.69 -1.72
C GLY A 36 0.92 6.99 -3.06
N LYS A 37 0.02 6.02 -3.25
CA LYS A 37 -0.22 5.34 -4.54
C LYS A 37 -0.43 6.33 -5.70
N THR A 38 -1.32 7.31 -5.52
CA THR A 38 -1.57 8.39 -6.50
C THR A 38 -0.32 9.25 -6.73
N ASN A 39 0.45 9.53 -5.68
CA ASN A 39 1.67 10.35 -5.78
C ASN A 39 2.77 9.62 -6.57
N LEU A 40 2.89 8.31 -6.43
CA LEU A 40 3.77 7.49 -7.26
C LEU A 40 3.43 7.60 -8.74
N PHE A 41 2.16 7.42 -9.10
CA PHE A 41 1.73 7.56 -10.50
C PHE A 41 1.89 8.99 -11.02
N ASN A 42 1.62 10.01 -10.20
CA ASN A 42 1.90 11.39 -10.59
C ASN A 42 3.40 11.61 -10.86
N ALA A 43 4.30 11.07 -10.03
CA ALA A 43 5.74 11.14 -10.25
C ALA A 43 6.18 10.48 -11.57
N MET A 44 5.63 9.30 -11.90
CA MET A 44 5.87 8.63 -13.17
C MET A 44 5.34 9.45 -14.35
N ARG A 45 4.12 9.96 -14.23
CA ARG A 45 3.45 10.74 -15.28
C ARG A 45 4.20 12.03 -15.59
N LEU A 46 4.82 12.71 -14.62
CA LEU A 46 5.66 13.89 -14.88
C LEU A 46 6.75 13.64 -15.93
N ILE A 47 7.22 12.40 -16.07
CA ILE A 47 8.25 11.99 -17.03
C ILE A 47 7.63 11.34 -18.28
N LEU A 48 6.63 10.49 -18.11
CA LEU A 48 6.11 9.59 -19.16
C LEU A 48 4.87 10.11 -19.89
N ASP A 49 4.06 10.98 -19.26
CA ASP A 49 2.74 11.39 -19.77
C ASP A 49 2.85 12.75 -20.47
N ASP A 50 2.86 12.74 -21.80
CA ASP A 50 2.89 13.98 -22.60
C ASP A 50 1.52 14.67 -22.69
N SER A 51 0.43 13.98 -22.31
CA SER A 51 -0.91 14.56 -22.26
C SER A 51 -1.17 15.42 -21.02
N LEU A 52 -0.24 15.41 -20.04
CA LEU A 52 -0.33 16.21 -18.82
C LEU A 52 -0.38 17.71 -19.16
N PRO A 53 -1.36 18.47 -18.61
CA PRO A 53 -1.38 19.92 -18.77
C PRO A 53 -0.10 20.57 -18.24
N MET A 54 0.39 21.60 -18.93
CA MET A 54 1.59 22.36 -18.52
C MET A 54 1.50 22.92 -17.10
N ASN A 55 0.29 23.19 -16.61
CA ASN A 55 0.07 23.65 -15.23
C ASN A 55 0.37 22.57 -14.19
N SER A 56 0.20 21.30 -14.53
CA SER A 56 0.51 20.17 -13.64
C SER A 56 2.00 19.89 -13.50
N ARG A 57 2.83 20.43 -14.40
CA ARG A 57 4.30 20.37 -14.32
C ARG A 57 4.91 21.56 -13.59
N ILE A 58 4.08 22.46 -13.04
CA ILE A 58 4.54 23.60 -12.23
C ILE A 58 4.81 23.10 -10.83
N LEU A 59 6.03 23.34 -10.34
CA LEU A 59 6.42 23.03 -8.98
C LEU A 59 5.65 23.91 -7.98
N LEU A 60 4.96 23.27 -7.04
CA LEU A 60 4.35 23.90 -5.89
C LEU A 60 5.15 23.58 -4.63
N ASN A 61 4.99 24.40 -3.59
CA ASN A 61 5.60 24.12 -2.29
C ASN A 61 5.09 22.78 -1.70
N GLU A 62 3.82 22.45 -1.96
CA GLU A 62 3.18 21.20 -1.51
C GLU A 62 3.71 19.94 -2.22
N ASP A 63 4.46 20.08 -3.32
CA ASP A 63 5.07 18.94 -4.02
C ASP A 63 6.32 18.42 -3.30
N PHE A 64 6.91 19.21 -2.40
CA PHE A 64 8.03 18.77 -1.59
C PHE A 64 7.59 17.76 -0.52
N TYR A 65 8.55 16.94 -0.10
CA TYR A 65 8.33 16.01 0.99
C TYR A 65 7.85 16.74 2.26
N HIS A 66 6.65 16.39 2.76
CA HIS A 66 6.00 17.07 3.87
C HIS A 66 6.78 17.03 5.20
N GLY A 67 7.69 16.07 5.36
CA GLY A 67 8.56 16.01 6.53
C GLY A 67 9.85 16.83 6.41
N LEU A 68 10.02 17.61 5.34
CA LEU A 68 11.04 18.66 5.31
C LEU A 68 10.57 19.82 6.18
N ASN A 69 11.36 20.19 7.19
CA ASN A 69 11.10 21.40 7.97
C ASN A 69 11.13 22.65 7.07
N GLU A 70 12.06 22.68 6.11
CA GLU A 70 12.24 23.77 5.17
C GLU A 70 12.48 23.23 3.75
N PRO A 71 11.57 23.46 2.79
CA PRO A 71 11.72 22.97 1.42
C PRO A 71 12.61 23.85 0.53
N PHE A 72 12.82 25.14 0.86
CA PHE A 72 13.62 26.02 0.02
C PHE A 72 15.09 25.57 -0.07
N GLY A 73 15.62 25.51 -1.30
CA GLY A 73 16.96 25.00 -1.61
C GLY A 73 17.01 23.50 -1.91
N HIS A 74 16.09 22.69 -1.37
CA HIS A 74 16.06 21.24 -1.63
C HIS A 74 15.71 20.93 -3.09
N TRP A 75 16.10 19.73 -3.54
CA TRP A 75 15.80 19.21 -4.88
C TRP A 75 14.77 18.09 -4.77
N ILE A 76 13.84 18.05 -5.73
CA ILE A 76 12.98 16.89 -5.99
C ILE A 76 13.63 16.10 -7.12
N VAL A 77 13.88 14.81 -6.89
CA VAL A 77 14.55 13.95 -7.88
C VAL A 77 13.69 12.72 -8.15
N ILE A 78 13.39 12.48 -9.43
CA ILE A 78 12.65 11.31 -9.90
C ILE A 78 13.49 10.65 -10.98
N THR A 79 13.98 9.43 -10.74
CA THR A 79 14.85 8.70 -11.68
C THR A 79 14.20 7.42 -12.13
N LEU A 80 14.04 7.25 -13.44
CA LEU A 80 13.63 6.00 -14.07
C LEU A 80 14.86 5.26 -14.57
N TYR A 81 15.01 4.00 -14.16
CA TYR A 81 16.05 3.10 -14.64
C TYR A 81 15.41 2.09 -15.60
N PHE A 82 15.99 1.97 -16.78
CA PHE A 82 15.54 1.11 -17.85
C PHE A 82 16.50 -0.06 -18.04
N ASP A 83 15.95 -1.19 -18.48
CA ASP A 83 16.70 -2.39 -18.87
C ASP A 83 16.10 -2.95 -20.17
N ASP A 84 16.82 -3.88 -20.79
CA ASP A 84 16.54 -4.44 -22.11
C ASP A 84 16.39 -3.37 -23.21
N LEU A 85 17.29 -2.38 -23.20
CA LEU A 85 17.41 -1.38 -24.25
C LEU A 85 17.89 -2.01 -25.57
N SER A 86 17.36 -1.50 -26.67
CA SER A 86 17.69 -1.84 -28.05
C SER A 86 18.77 -0.91 -28.63
N GLU A 87 19.12 -1.13 -29.90
CA GLU A 87 20.11 -0.32 -30.62
C GLU A 87 19.49 0.90 -31.35
N SER A 88 18.22 1.24 -31.08
CA SER A 88 17.59 2.45 -31.64
C SER A 88 18.27 3.74 -31.14
N GLU A 89 18.30 4.79 -31.97
CA GLU A 89 18.98 6.04 -31.63
C GLU A 89 18.42 6.67 -30.34
N GLU A 90 17.11 6.59 -30.15
CA GLU A 90 16.37 7.11 -29.01
C GLU A 90 16.74 6.39 -27.71
N GLU A 91 16.83 5.05 -27.73
CA GLU A 91 17.22 4.25 -26.57
C GLU A 91 18.70 4.45 -26.22
N GLN A 92 19.55 4.69 -27.22
CA GLN A 92 20.98 5.00 -27.02
C GLN A 92 21.22 6.35 -26.34
N VAL A 93 20.28 7.31 -26.43
CA VAL A 93 20.37 8.58 -25.67
C VAL A 93 20.32 8.30 -24.16
N ILE A 94 19.51 7.34 -23.74
CA ILE A 94 19.29 6.98 -22.33
C ILE A 94 20.32 5.95 -21.85
N ALA A 95 20.83 5.10 -22.75
CA ALA A 95 21.83 4.07 -22.45
C ALA A 95 23.10 4.66 -21.84
N ASN A 96 23.68 3.96 -20.86
CA ASN A 96 24.77 4.47 -20.01
C ASN A 96 26.17 4.66 -20.69
N TYR A 97 26.28 4.79 -22.02
CA TYR A 97 27.58 4.88 -22.73
C TYR A 97 28.02 6.25 -23.24
N THR A 98 29.34 6.46 -23.18
CA THR A 98 30.15 7.29 -24.08
C THR A 98 30.92 6.36 -25.05
N ILE A 99 30.87 6.63 -26.35
CA ILE A 99 31.38 5.78 -27.47
C ILE A 99 32.93 5.55 -27.47
N ASN A 100 33.69 5.90 -26.42
CA ASN A 100 35.15 6.05 -26.54
C ASN A 100 36.08 4.99 -25.92
N ASP A 101 35.61 3.94 -25.24
CA ASP A 101 36.50 2.86 -24.78
C ASP A 101 36.10 1.52 -25.38
N GLY A 102 36.80 1.15 -26.46
CA GLY A 102 36.46 0.06 -27.37
C GLY A 102 36.66 -1.36 -26.84
N ASN A 103 36.12 -1.74 -25.67
CA ASN A 103 36.19 -3.13 -25.21
C ASN A 103 35.09 -3.62 -24.23
N GLU A 104 33.97 -2.92 -24.04
CA GLU A 104 32.87 -3.44 -23.19
C GLU A 104 31.58 -3.68 -23.98
N LYS A 105 31.00 -4.88 -23.82
CA LYS A 105 29.73 -5.30 -24.43
C LYS A 105 28.64 -4.29 -24.10
N ALA A 106 27.85 -3.89 -25.10
CA ALA A 106 26.68 -3.04 -24.93
C ALA A 106 25.82 -3.48 -23.73
N THR A 107 25.89 -2.73 -22.62
CA THR A 107 24.95 -2.88 -21.51
C THR A 107 23.60 -2.35 -21.95
N LYS A 108 22.57 -3.20 -21.83
CA LYS A 108 21.17 -2.87 -22.15
C LYS A 108 20.49 -2.00 -21.08
N GLU A 109 21.26 -1.31 -20.23
CA GLU A 109 20.76 -0.53 -19.11
C GLU A 109 20.98 0.99 -19.34
N GLY A 110 20.03 1.79 -18.86
CA GLY A 110 20.07 3.25 -18.96
C GLY A 110 19.21 3.92 -17.90
N ASN A 111 19.29 5.24 -17.79
CA ASN A 111 18.42 6.00 -16.89
C ASN A 111 18.06 7.39 -17.39
N TYR A 112 16.92 7.85 -16.90
CA TYR A 112 16.39 9.20 -17.11
C TYR A 112 16.05 9.82 -15.76
N THR A 113 16.75 10.89 -15.41
CA THR A 113 16.67 11.58 -14.12
C THR A 113 16.01 12.94 -14.30
N PHE A 114 14.79 13.10 -13.79
CA PHE A 114 14.08 14.36 -13.77
C PHE A 114 14.24 15.06 -12.41
N ILE A 115 14.62 16.33 -12.42
CA ILE A 115 14.96 17.10 -11.23
C ILE A 115 14.25 18.45 -11.24
N TYR A 116 13.54 18.77 -10.16
CA TYR A 116 13.26 20.16 -9.80
C TYR A 116 14.34 20.66 -8.86
N ARG A 117 15.05 21.72 -9.25
CA ARG A 117 16.11 22.32 -8.44
C ARG A 117 16.10 23.84 -8.52
N PRO A 118 16.69 24.56 -7.54
CA PRO A 118 16.86 26.00 -7.66
C PRO A 118 17.69 26.37 -8.89
N ARG A 119 17.35 27.51 -9.51
CA ARG A 119 18.10 28.06 -10.63
C ARG A 119 19.54 28.36 -10.24
N TYR A 120 20.43 28.38 -11.22
CA TYR A 120 21.86 28.59 -11.03
C TYR A 120 22.19 29.79 -10.11
N HIS A 121 21.55 30.94 -10.32
CA HIS A 121 21.81 32.14 -9.51
C HIS A 121 21.39 31.99 -8.04
N ILE A 122 20.34 31.21 -7.72
CA ILE A 122 19.95 30.90 -6.34
C ILE A 122 20.95 29.92 -5.72
N ARG A 123 21.35 28.87 -6.45
CA ARG A 123 22.35 27.92 -5.97
C ARG A 123 23.70 28.59 -5.71
N GLN A 124 24.08 29.58 -6.52
CA GLN A 124 25.29 30.36 -6.28
C GLN A 124 25.21 31.17 -4.98
N LYS A 125 24.09 31.85 -4.72
CA LYS A 125 23.88 32.54 -3.45
C LYS A 125 23.92 31.59 -2.25
N LEU A 126 23.34 30.38 -2.38
CA LEU A 126 23.42 29.35 -1.34
C LEU A 126 24.87 28.91 -1.08
N PHE A 127 25.68 28.75 -2.12
CA PHE A 127 27.11 28.45 -1.99
C PHE A 127 27.90 29.59 -1.32
N GLU A 128 27.58 30.85 -1.65
CA GLU A 128 28.20 32.03 -1.03
C GLU A 128 27.99 32.05 0.50
N LEU A 129 26.82 31.61 0.99
CA LEU A 129 26.57 31.45 2.44
C LEU A 129 27.59 30.52 3.13
N THR A 130 28.08 29.51 2.41
CA THR A 130 29.04 28.54 2.96
C THR A 130 30.43 29.15 3.11
N SER A 131 30.80 30.03 2.17
CA SER A 131 32.14 30.64 2.08
C SER A 131 32.24 31.89 2.97
N ASP A 132 31.18 32.68 3.05
CA ASP A 132 31.18 34.01 3.68
C ASP A 132 31.02 33.94 5.21
N TYR A 133 30.44 32.85 5.73
CA TYR A 133 30.18 32.68 7.16
C TYR A 133 30.87 31.43 7.71
N GLY A 134 31.67 31.60 8.77
CA GLY A 134 32.41 30.51 9.41
C GLY A 134 31.64 29.76 10.51
N SER A 135 30.57 30.35 11.06
CA SER A 135 29.78 29.74 12.16
C SER A 135 28.42 29.23 11.66
N ILE A 136 27.93 28.12 12.22
CA ILE A 136 26.63 27.51 11.86
C ILE A 136 25.48 28.49 12.10
N GLN A 137 25.50 29.24 13.21
CA GLN A 137 24.44 30.19 13.55
C GLN A 137 24.37 31.34 12.54
N SER A 138 25.51 31.91 12.14
CA SER A 138 25.54 32.98 11.14
C SER A 138 25.05 32.52 9.77
N ARG A 139 25.38 31.28 9.37
CA ARG A 139 24.86 30.67 8.13
C ARG A 139 23.34 30.50 8.17
N LYS A 140 22.82 30.06 9.32
CA LYS A 140 21.38 29.91 9.53
C LYS A 140 20.64 31.24 9.41
N ASP A 141 21.14 32.28 10.08
CA ASP A 141 20.52 33.61 10.06
C ASP A 141 20.50 34.19 8.63
N ALA A 142 21.62 34.05 7.90
CA ALA A 142 21.72 34.50 6.51
C ALA A 142 20.83 33.68 5.54
N PHE A 143 20.65 32.38 5.81
CA PHE A 143 19.72 31.54 5.04
C PHE A 143 18.27 31.96 5.24
N GLU A 144 17.84 32.27 6.47
CA GLU A 144 16.48 32.76 6.76
C GLU A 144 16.20 34.12 6.11
N GLU A 145 17.21 35.00 6.03
CA GLU A 145 17.10 36.26 5.28
C GLU A 145 16.93 36.00 3.77
N LEU A 146 17.72 35.08 3.20
CA LEU A 146 17.63 34.75 1.79
C LEU A 146 16.26 34.15 1.43
N LYS A 147 15.76 33.24 2.27
CA LYS A 147 14.45 32.62 2.14
C LYS A 147 13.32 33.65 2.23
N SER A 148 13.38 34.57 3.19
CA SER A 148 12.33 35.60 3.35
C SER A 148 12.16 36.46 2.09
N ASN A 149 13.21 36.57 1.28
CA ASN A 149 13.21 37.32 0.03
C ASN A 149 12.81 36.50 -1.21
N HIS A 150 12.65 35.17 -1.11
CA HIS A 150 12.40 34.29 -2.27
C HIS A 150 11.29 33.27 -1.99
N ILE A 151 10.39 33.09 -2.96
CA ILE A 151 9.32 32.08 -2.91
C ILE A 151 9.63 30.98 -3.91
N ILE A 152 9.24 29.73 -3.60
CA ILE A 152 9.32 28.61 -4.55
C ILE A 152 8.37 28.89 -5.72
N SER A 153 8.95 29.16 -6.89
CA SER A 153 8.21 29.50 -8.09
C SER A 153 9.05 29.18 -9.34
N LYS A 154 8.48 29.40 -10.53
CA LYS A 154 9.21 29.27 -11.80
C LYS A 154 10.41 30.20 -11.94
N GLU A 155 10.47 31.27 -11.14
CA GLU A 155 11.58 32.24 -11.16
C GLU A 155 12.78 31.73 -10.36
N THR A 156 12.52 31.03 -9.25
CA THR A 156 13.55 30.52 -8.34
C THR A 156 13.96 29.09 -8.63
N TYR A 157 13.06 28.28 -9.20
CA TYR A 157 13.30 26.86 -9.55
C TYR A 157 13.23 26.60 -11.06
N GLU A 158 13.94 25.57 -11.49
CA GLU A 158 13.91 25.01 -12.85
C GLU A 158 13.60 23.51 -12.82
N ALA A 159 12.90 23.04 -13.85
CA ALA A 159 12.74 21.62 -14.14
C ALA A 159 13.78 21.22 -15.19
N ILE A 160 14.62 20.25 -14.87
CA ILE A 160 15.68 19.78 -15.77
C ILE A 160 15.70 18.26 -15.79
N ALA A 161 16.08 17.69 -16.92
CA ALA A 161 16.27 16.25 -17.07
C ALA A 161 17.70 15.92 -17.50
N PHE A 162 18.23 14.87 -16.90
CA PHE A 162 19.53 14.29 -17.18
C PHE A 162 19.37 12.85 -17.66
N VAL A 163 20.32 12.41 -18.46
CA VAL A 163 20.48 11.02 -18.89
C VAL A 163 21.87 10.54 -18.45
N ARG A 164 22.04 9.22 -18.30
CA ARG A 164 23.33 8.61 -17.95
C ARG A 164 23.86 9.06 -16.59
N THR A 165 22.96 9.28 -15.63
CA THR A 165 23.29 9.61 -14.25
C THR A 165 23.99 8.41 -13.59
N LYS A 166 25.17 8.58 -12.98
CA LYS A 166 25.89 7.47 -12.33
C LYS A 166 25.63 7.36 -10.83
N ILE A 167 25.14 8.43 -10.22
CA ILE A 167 24.87 8.51 -8.80
C ILE A 167 23.45 8.09 -8.44
N ASP A 168 23.27 7.48 -7.26
CA ASP A 168 21.95 7.27 -6.70
C ASP A 168 21.61 8.43 -5.76
N PHE A 169 20.72 9.32 -6.19
CA PHE A 169 20.27 10.43 -5.35
C PHE A 169 19.52 9.99 -4.10
N ASN A 170 19.03 8.74 -4.03
CA ASN A 170 18.37 8.22 -2.83
C ASN A 170 19.36 7.90 -1.69
N ASP A 171 20.67 7.83 -1.98
CA ASP A 171 21.71 7.78 -0.96
C ASP A 171 21.92 9.14 -0.29
N ASP A 172 21.91 9.16 1.04
CA ASP A 172 21.96 10.40 1.83
C ASP A 172 23.34 11.09 1.73
N GLU A 173 24.44 10.32 1.74
CA GLU A 173 25.79 10.87 1.61
C GLU A 173 25.99 11.53 0.24
N THR A 174 25.55 10.85 -0.81
CA THR A 174 25.60 11.35 -2.18
C THR A 174 24.74 12.60 -2.37
N TYR A 175 23.51 12.61 -1.83
CA TYR A 175 22.65 13.79 -1.90
C TYR A 175 23.25 14.99 -1.17
N ILE A 176 23.81 14.79 0.04
CA ILE A 176 24.49 15.85 0.80
C ILE A 176 25.68 16.41 0.02
N LYS A 177 26.47 15.54 -0.62
CA LYS A 177 27.62 15.97 -1.43
C LYS A 177 27.23 16.79 -2.66
N VAL A 178 26.10 16.48 -3.30
CA VAL A 178 25.67 17.13 -4.55
C VAL A 178 24.84 18.39 -4.29
N VAL A 179 23.90 18.33 -3.34
CA VAL A 179 22.95 19.41 -3.05
C VAL A 179 23.42 20.31 -1.92
N GLY A 180 24.02 19.73 -0.88
CA GLY A 180 24.43 20.40 0.34
C GLY A 180 23.87 19.77 1.61
N ASP A 181 24.55 20.05 2.73
CA ASP A 181 24.13 19.73 4.08
C ASP A 181 23.30 20.88 4.66
N PHE A 182 21.98 20.68 4.74
CA PHE A 182 21.05 21.65 5.32
C PHE A 182 21.10 21.72 6.85
N SER A 183 21.70 20.74 7.54
CA SER A 183 21.89 20.79 8.99
C SER A 183 23.03 21.74 9.37
N ASN A 184 24.08 21.78 8.54
CA ASN A 184 25.24 22.67 8.73
C ASN A 184 25.20 23.92 7.83
N TYR A 185 24.16 24.06 6.99
CA TYR A 185 24.00 25.11 5.97
C TYR A 185 25.22 25.22 5.04
N VAL A 186 25.75 24.07 4.61
CA VAL A 186 26.90 23.94 3.70
C VAL A 186 26.37 23.49 2.34
N PHE A 187 26.55 24.28 1.30
CA PHE A 187 26.05 24.00 -0.04
C PHE A 187 27.19 23.77 -1.03
N SER A 188 26.95 22.96 -2.05
CA SER A 188 27.96 22.61 -3.05
C SER A 188 28.09 23.70 -4.12
N ASN A 189 29.29 23.84 -4.69
CA ASN A 189 29.58 24.82 -5.73
C ASN A 189 28.89 24.45 -7.05
N PRO A 190 27.95 25.26 -7.57
CA PRO A 190 27.26 24.95 -8.83
C PRO A 190 28.17 24.92 -10.07
N LYS A 191 29.37 25.50 -9.98
CA LYS A 191 30.37 25.48 -11.07
C LYS A 191 31.11 24.14 -11.16
N GLU A 192 31.06 23.34 -10.11
CA GLU A 192 31.67 22.02 -10.02
C GLU A 192 30.64 20.88 -10.27
N ASP A 193 29.46 21.22 -10.81
CA ASP A 193 28.46 20.24 -11.28
C ASP A 193 29.11 19.33 -12.35
N ASP A 194 29.67 18.19 -11.94
CA ASP A 194 30.36 17.26 -12.83
C ASP A 194 29.35 16.44 -13.65
N ALA A 195 29.36 16.65 -14.97
CA ALA A 195 28.53 15.92 -15.92
C ALA A 195 28.85 14.41 -15.94
N ALA A 196 30.05 14.00 -15.53
CA ALA A 196 30.41 12.59 -15.36
C ALA A 196 29.71 11.93 -14.15
N VAL A 197 29.23 12.74 -13.20
CA VAL A 197 28.64 12.28 -11.93
C VAL A 197 27.11 12.41 -11.98
N ILE A 198 26.59 13.62 -12.21
CA ILE A 198 25.14 13.92 -12.24
C ILE A 198 24.49 13.40 -13.54
N GLY A 199 25.29 13.23 -14.59
CA GLY A 199 24.84 12.84 -15.92
C GLY A 199 24.82 14.02 -16.89
N VAL A 200 24.51 13.72 -18.14
CA VAL A 200 24.46 14.69 -19.23
C VAL A 200 23.05 15.25 -19.32
N LYS A 201 22.90 16.58 -19.49
CA LYS A 201 21.58 17.18 -19.74
C LYS A 201 20.95 16.52 -20.97
N LYS A 202 19.66 16.21 -20.89
CA LYS A 202 18.97 15.61 -22.04
C LYS A 202 19.17 16.48 -23.30
N PRO A 203 19.36 15.88 -24.49
CA PRO A 203 19.39 16.65 -25.72
C PRO A 203 18.09 17.47 -25.92
N PRO A 204 18.13 18.64 -26.57
CA PRO A 204 16.95 19.45 -26.81
C PRO A 204 15.87 18.75 -27.65
N TYR A 205 16.30 17.91 -28.61
CA TYR A 205 15.45 17.16 -29.51
C TYR A 205 14.82 15.91 -28.88
N PHE A 206 15.35 15.44 -27.75
CA PHE A 206 14.91 14.21 -27.11
C PHE A 206 13.98 14.52 -25.93
N ALA A 207 12.81 13.90 -25.87
CA ALA A 207 11.93 13.94 -24.72
C ALA A 207 11.34 12.55 -24.49
N LEU A 208 11.57 11.96 -23.31
CA LEU A 208 11.15 10.57 -23.08
C LEU A 208 9.64 10.37 -23.29
N GLY A 209 8.80 11.32 -22.87
CA GLY A 209 7.35 11.26 -23.05
C GLY A 209 6.87 11.31 -24.50
N SER A 210 7.69 11.74 -25.47
CA SER A 210 7.34 11.65 -26.91
C SER A 210 7.74 10.31 -27.52
N GLU A 211 8.69 9.60 -26.93
CA GLU A 211 9.18 8.31 -27.45
C GLU A 211 8.43 7.10 -26.91
N VAL A 212 7.71 7.28 -25.79
CA VAL A 212 6.95 6.23 -25.10
C VAL A 212 5.48 6.61 -24.99
N ALA A 213 4.60 5.63 -25.18
CA ALA A 213 3.18 5.81 -24.92
C ALA A 213 2.87 5.53 -23.45
N CYS A 214 2.19 6.47 -22.78
CA CYS A 214 1.73 6.32 -21.41
C CYS A 214 0.21 6.49 -21.35
N THR A 215 -0.52 5.42 -21.02
CA THR A 215 -1.95 5.48 -20.73
C THR A 215 -2.19 5.41 -19.24
N TYR A 216 -2.89 6.40 -18.70
CA TYR A 216 -3.28 6.45 -17.28
C TYR A 216 -4.79 6.34 -17.11
N VAL A 217 -5.20 5.30 -16.39
CA VAL A 217 -6.56 5.06 -15.93
C VAL A 217 -6.63 5.49 -14.47
N LYS A 218 -7.25 6.64 -14.22
CA LYS A 218 -7.44 7.19 -12.88
C LYS A 218 -8.44 6.37 -12.06
N ALA A 219 -8.44 6.57 -10.74
CA ALA A 219 -9.43 5.98 -9.84
C ALA A 219 -10.87 6.26 -10.29
N LEU A 220 -11.66 5.20 -10.45
CA LEU A 220 -13.00 5.20 -11.05
C LEU A 220 -14.09 5.66 -10.04
N ARG A 221 -13.89 6.83 -9.42
CA ARG A 221 -14.80 7.38 -8.39
C ARG A 221 -15.99 8.15 -8.97
N ASN A 222 -15.83 8.77 -10.13
CA ASN A 222 -16.88 9.56 -10.79
C ASN A 222 -16.81 9.43 -12.32
N VAL A 223 -16.88 8.18 -12.79
CA VAL A 223 -16.75 7.85 -14.21
C VAL A 223 -17.90 8.38 -15.05
N VAL A 224 -19.11 8.48 -14.48
CA VAL A 224 -20.28 9.04 -15.18
C VAL A 224 -20.01 10.48 -15.62
N ALA A 225 -19.40 11.30 -14.76
CA ALA A 225 -18.98 12.65 -15.14
C ALA A 225 -17.93 12.59 -16.27
N ASP A 226 -16.95 11.69 -16.16
CA ASP A 226 -15.88 11.59 -17.16
C ASP A 226 -16.36 11.15 -18.54
N LEU A 227 -17.37 10.27 -18.60
CA LEU A 227 -18.04 9.87 -19.84
C LEU A 227 -18.93 10.98 -20.41
N LYS A 228 -19.41 11.92 -19.59
CA LYS A 228 -20.20 13.07 -20.05
C LYS A 228 -19.33 14.20 -20.62
N TYR A 229 -18.17 14.46 -20.03
CA TYR A 229 -17.32 15.57 -20.47
C TYR A 229 -16.45 15.19 -21.66
N TYR A 230 -16.58 15.97 -22.74
CA TYR A 230 -15.87 15.81 -24.02
C TYR A 230 -14.37 15.52 -23.89
N LYS A 231 -13.64 16.27 -23.05
CA LYS A 231 -12.17 16.14 -22.91
C LYS A 231 -11.73 14.87 -22.17
N THR A 232 -12.57 14.33 -21.30
CA THR A 232 -12.24 13.18 -20.45
C THR A 232 -12.84 11.87 -20.98
N ASN A 233 -13.81 11.96 -21.89
CA ASN A 233 -14.48 10.82 -22.47
C ASN A 233 -13.52 10.03 -23.39
N PRO A 234 -13.19 8.77 -23.06
CA PRO A 234 -12.32 7.94 -23.89
C PRO A 234 -12.90 7.68 -25.29
N LEU A 235 -14.23 7.57 -25.40
CA LEU A 235 -14.91 7.37 -26.67
C LEU A 235 -14.64 8.54 -27.62
N TYR A 236 -14.68 9.77 -27.12
CA TYR A 236 -14.44 10.96 -27.92
C TYR A 236 -13.05 10.90 -28.60
N LYS A 237 -12.02 10.47 -27.87
CA LYS A 237 -10.68 10.29 -28.44
C LYS A 237 -10.62 9.18 -29.48
N LEU A 238 -11.24 8.04 -29.20
CA LEU A 238 -11.36 6.92 -30.15
C LEU A 238 -12.05 7.35 -31.45
N LEU A 239 -13.16 8.09 -31.33
CA LEU A 239 -13.88 8.65 -32.46
C LEU A 239 -13.02 9.65 -33.23
N THR A 240 -12.20 10.45 -32.54
CA THR A 240 -11.24 11.38 -33.18
C THR A 240 -10.11 10.64 -33.92
N LEU A 241 -9.66 9.50 -33.40
CA LEU A 241 -8.67 8.66 -34.08
C LEU A 241 -9.27 8.02 -35.33
N LYS A 242 -10.48 7.46 -35.22
CA LYS A 242 -11.19 6.83 -36.34
C LYS A 242 -11.74 7.83 -37.35
N SER A 243 -12.10 9.06 -36.96
CA SER A 243 -12.63 10.07 -37.89
C SER A 243 -11.62 10.42 -38.98
N LYS A 244 -10.32 10.30 -38.70
CA LYS A 244 -9.25 10.48 -39.72
C LYS A 244 -9.29 9.42 -40.82
N GLN A 245 -9.94 8.29 -40.59
CA GLN A 245 -10.06 7.16 -41.52
C GLN A 245 -11.43 7.12 -42.23
N ILE A 246 -12.36 8.00 -41.86
CA ILE A 246 -13.71 8.06 -42.42
C ILE A 246 -13.76 9.20 -43.44
N ASP A 247 -14.21 8.88 -44.65
CA ASP A 247 -14.42 9.89 -45.69
C ASP A 247 -15.55 10.86 -45.31
N ASP A 248 -15.32 12.15 -45.56
CA ASP A 248 -16.28 13.22 -45.27
C ASP A 248 -17.57 13.05 -46.10
N ARG A 249 -18.71 13.05 -45.41
CA ARG A 249 -20.05 12.85 -45.97
C ARG A 249 -20.86 14.14 -45.92
N LYS A 250 -20.70 14.95 -46.97
CA LYS A 250 -21.38 16.25 -47.12
C LYS A 250 -22.90 16.16 -47.09
N ASP A 251 -23.48 15.05 -47.53
CA ASP A 251 -24.92 14.79 -47.49
C ASP A 251 -25.47 14.79 -46.05
N ILE A 252 -24.70 14.31 -45.08
CA ILE A 252 -25.11 14.32 -43.67
C ILE A 252 -25.01 15.75 -43.11
N VAL A 253 -23.94 16.47 -43.43
CA VAL A 253 -23.74 17.86 -43.00
C VAL A 253 -24.86 18.77 -43.51
N ASP A 254 -25.26 18.62 -44.78
CA ASP A 254 -26.32 19.43 -45.37
C ASP A 254 -27.68 19.16 -44.70
N ASN A 255 -27.98 17.90 -44.35
CA ASN A 255 -29.19 17.56 -43.58
C ASN A 255 -29.18 18.18 -42.17
N VAL A 256 -28.02 18.22 -41.50
CA VAL A 256 -27.91 18.85 -40.17
C VAL A 256 -28.12 20.36 -40.25
N LYS A 257 -27.60 21.02 -41.28
CA LYS A 257 -27.88 22.45 -41.55
C LYS A 257 -29.36 22.70 -41.75
N GLU A 258 -30.03 21.86 -42.53
CA GLU A 258 -31.48 21.96 -42.75
C GLU A 258 -32.26 21.80 -41.42
N ILE A 259 -31.82 20.90 -40.54
CA ILE A 259 -32.42 20.73 -39.21
C ILE A 259 -32.19 21.97 -38.33
N ASN A 260 -30.97 22.53 -38.30
CA ASN A 260 -30.66 23.74 -37.55
C ASN A 260 -31.53 24.92 -38.01
N GLU A 261 -31.75 25.07 -39.32
CA GLU A 261 -32.64 26.09 -39.88
C GLU A 261 -34.09 25.87 -39.48
N LYS A 262 -34.60 24.63 -39.57
CA LYS A 262 -35.97 24.28 -39.15
C LYS A 262 -36.23 24.61 -37.68
N ILE A 263 -35.30 24.27 -36.78
CA ILE A 263 -35.43 24.58 -35.35
C ILE A 263 -35.40 26.10 -35.13
N SER A 264 -34.52 26.83 -35.82
CA SER A 264 -34.40 28.28 -35.69
C SER A 264 -35.63 29.03 -36.22
N SER A 265 -36.34 28.45 -37.18
CA SER A 265 -37.58 28.99 -37.77
C SER A 265 -38.83 28.79 -36.90
N ILE A 266 -38.72 28.12 -35.74
CA ILE A 266 -39.84 27.96 -34.81
C ILE A 266 -40.25 29.35 -34.28
N PRO A 267 -41.51 29.78 -34.43
CA PRO A 267 -41.96 31.15 -34.13
C PRO A 267 -41.61 31.63 -32.72
N GLU A 268 -41.66 30.74 -31.72
CA GLU A 268 -41.32 31.03 -30.34
C GLU A 268 -39.83 31.37 -30.15
N ILE A 269 -38.94 30.64 -30.84
CA ILE A 269 -37.49 30.82 -30.78
C ILE A 269 -37.09 32.09 -31.53
N GLU A 270 -37.67 32.32 -32.71
CA GLU A 270 -37.45 33.54 -33.48
C GLU A 270 -37.89 34.79 -32.70
N ARG A 271 -39.05 34.75 -32.04
CA ARG A 271 -39.52 35.83 -31.16
C ARG A 271 -38.58 36.08 -29.98
N LEU A 272 -38.03 35.01 -29.38
CA LEU A 272 -37.06 35.13 -28.29
C LEU A 272 -35.76 35.79 -28.78
N SER A 273 -35.21 35.33 -29.91
CA SER A 273 -34.02 35.88 -30.55
C SER A 273 -34.17 37.38 -30.82
N ASN A 274 -35.32 37.77 -31.39
CA ASN A 274 -35.64 39.16 -31.70
C ASN A 274 -35.80 40.02 -30.43
N LYS A 275 -36.41 39.50 -29.37
CA LYS A 275 -36.53 40.21 -28.08
C LYS A 275 -35.16 40.42 -27.42
N ILE A 276 -34.29 39.41 -27.40
CA ILE A 276 -32.94 39.52 -26.84
C ILE A 276 -32.15 40.58 -27.60
N SER A 277 -32.18 40.53 -28.95
CA SER A 277 -31.51 41.50 -29.81
C SER A 277 -32.03 42.92 -29.57
N THR A 278 -33.35 43.10 -29.48
CA THR A 278 -33.96 44.41 -29.21
C THR A 278 -33.58 44.93 -27.82
N SER A 279 -33.56 44.07 -26.81
CA SER A 279 -33.14 44.44 -25.46
C SER A 279 -31.69 44.90 -25.42
N LEU A 280 -30.78 44.17 -26.06
CA LEU A 280 -29.36 44.53 -26.13
C LEU A 280 -29.11 45.83 -26.90
N LEU A 281 -29.81 46.02 -28.02
CA LEU A 281 -29.77 47.27 -28.77
C LEU A 281 -30.24 48.47 -27.93
N ASN A 282 -31.30 48.28 -27.14
CA ASN A 282 -31.81 49.30 -26.23
C ASN A 282 -30.86 49.58 -25.05
N THR A 283 -30.08 48.60 -24.60
CA THR A 283 -29.17 48.74 -23.45
C THR A 283 -27.80 49.30 -23.82
N VAL A 284 -27.18 48.84 -24.91
CA VAL A 284 -25.77 49.12 -25.24
C VAL A 284 -25.62 50.05 -26.46
N GLY A 285 -26.73 50.34 -27.15
CA GLY A 285 -26.76 51.18 -28.35
C GLY A 285 -26.28 50.46 -29.60
N SER A 286 -26.70 50.94 -30.77
CA SER A 286 -26.44 50.31 -32.07
C SER A 286 -24.95 50.22 -32.44
N THR A 287 -24.10 51.07 -31.87
CA THR A 287 -22.65 51.12 -32.15
C THR A 287 -21.89 49.94 -31.55
N TYR A 288 -22.34 49.42 -30.40
CA TYR A 288 -21.63 48.39 -29.64
C TYR A 288 -22.45 47.11 -29.45
N SER A 289 -23.70 47.08 -29.94
CA SER A 289 -24.56 45.90 -29.83
C SER A 289 -24.11 44.80 -30.79
N PRO A 290 -23.73 43.61 -30.30
CA PRO A 290 -23.47 42.46 -31.16
C PRO A 290 -24.77 41.99 -31.84
N LYS A 291 -24.65 41.38 -33.03
CA LYS A 291 -25.75 40.62 -33.63
C LYS A 291 -25.88 39.30 -32.90
N ILE A 292 -27.05 39.03 -32.34
CA ILE A 292 -27.35 37.77 -31.67
C ILE A 292 -28.38 37.00 -32.50
N LEU A 293 -28.07 35.73 -32.76
CA LEU A 293 -28.99 34.78 -33.36
C LEU A 293 -29.10 33.60 -32.39
N VAL A 294 -30.32 33.27 -31.96
CA VAL A 294 -30.59 32.05 -31.21
C VAL A 294 -30.92 30.96 -32.22
N SER A 295 -30.01 30.01 -32.41
CA SER A 295 -30.17 28.85 -33.28
C SER A 295 -29.79 27.56 -32.56
N SER A 296 -30.24 26.43 -33.11
CA SER A 296 -29.70 25.12 -32.75
C SER A 296 -28.20 25.08 -33.08
N GLN A 297 -27.40 24.46 -32.20
CA GLN A 297 -25.94 24.37 -32.32
C GLN A 297 -25.48 22.92 -32.59
N LEU A 298 -26.23 22.18 -33.43
CA LEU A 298 -25.72 20.90 -33.90
C LEU A 298 -24.48 21.16 -34.77
N PRO A 299 -23.39 20.37 -34.63
CA PRO A 299 -22.17 20.61 -35.39
C PRO A 299 -22.41 20.55 -36.90
N GLU A 300 -21.90 21.55 -37.62
CA GLU A 300 -22.00 21.62 -39.09
C GLU A 300 -20.71 21.14 -39.77
N ASP A 301 -19.79 20.57 -39.01
CA ASP A 301 -18.60 19.88 -39.48
C ASP A 301 -18.76 18.37 -39.26
N PHE A 302 -18.41 17.57 -40.27
CA PHE A 302 -18.57 16.11 -40.19
C PHE A 302 -17.70 15.47 -39.12
N THR A 303 -16.49 15.99 -38.91
CA THR A 303 -15.60 15.51 -37.86
C THR A 303 -16.20 15.80 -36.49
N GLU A 304 -16.73 17.01 -36.29
CA GLU A 304 -17.42 17.38 -35.05
C GLU A 304 -18.71 16.57 -34.83
N LEU A 305 -19.42 16.19 -35.90
CA LEU A 305 -20.58 15.30 -35.83
C LEU A 305 -20.20 13.90 -35.34
N ILE A 306 -19.17 13.28 -35.93
CA ILE A 306 -18.66 11.98 -35.48
C ILE A 306 -18.20 12.06 -34.02
N GLN A 307 -17.51 13.13 -33.66
CA GLN A 307 -17.07 13.42 -32.30
C GLN A 307 -18.21 13.62 -31.29
N SER A 308 -19.39 14.05 -31.75
CA SER A 308 -20.56 14.25 -30.89
C SER A 308 -21.34 12.97 -30.57
N LEU A 309 -20.96 11.84 -31.19
CA LEU A 309 -21.59 10.54 -30.93
C LEU A 309 -21.39 10.15 -29.46
N GLY A 310 -22.51 9.85 -28.79
CA GLY A 310 -22.54 9.40 -27.40
C GLY A 310 -22.84 7.91 -27.28
N LEU A 311 -22.54 7.34 -26.11
CA LEU A 311 -22.95 5.98 -25.76
C LEU A 311 -24.40 5.97 -25.27
N VAL A 312 -25.19 5.06 -25.83
CA VAL A 312 -26.51 4.67 -25.31
C VAL A 312 -26.34 3.29 -24.70
N VAL A 313 -26.86 3.08 -23.49
CA VAL A 313 -26.67 1.82 -22.77
C VAL A 313 -28.00 1.27 -22.29
N GLU A 314 -28.21 -0.03 -22.51
CA GLU A 314 -29.42 -0.75 -22.14
C GLU A 314 -29.08 -1.71 -20.98
N ASP A 315 -29.80 -1.58 -19.87
CA ASP A 315 -29.51 -2.32 -18.62
C ASP A 315 -30.20 -3.71 -18.56
N SER A 316 -30.97 -4.09 -19.59
CA SER A 316 -31.58 -5.43 -19.69
C SER A 316 -31.93 -5.82 -21.13
N LEU A 317 -31.84 -7.12 -21.43
CA LEU A 317 -32.20 -7.70 -22.74
C LEU A 317 -33.68 -7.53 -23.11
N ASP A 318 -34.53 -7.13 -22.15
CA ASP A 318 -36.00 -7.01 -22.30
C ASP A 318 -36.50 -5.54 -22.24
N TYR A 319 -35.62 -4.54 -22.36
CA TYR A 319 -35.99 -3.12 -22.28
C TYR A 319 -35.59 -2.35 -23.55
N ASP A 320 -36.57 -2.04 -24.41
CA ASP A 320 -36.42 -1.28 -25.67
C ASP A 320 -36.26 0.26 -25.48
N GLY A 321 -35.88 0.72 -24.28
CA GLY A 321 -35.71 2.15 -24.01
C GLY A 321 -34.26 2.59 -24.20
N SER A 322 -34.06 3.80 -24.75
CA SER A 322 -32.74 4.44 -24.85
C SER A 322 -32.24 4.86 -23.46
N GLY A 323 -31.65 3.92 -22.71
CA GLY A 323 -31.13 4.17 -21.36
C GLY A 323 -30.01 5.22 -21.39
N ARG A 324 -30.05 6.15 -20.44
CA ARG A 324 -29.01 7.16 -20.28
C ARG A 324 -27.86 6.54 -19.48
N ILE A 325 -26.64 7.06 -19.65
CA ILE A 325 -25.48 6.66 -18.82
C ILE A 325 -25.74 6.89 -17.31
N ASP A 326 -26.68 7.78 -16.98
CA ASP A 326 -27.12 8.03 -15.61
C ASP A 326 -27.92 6.88 -14.99
N ASP A 327 -28.51 6.02 -15.83
CA ASP A 327 -29.33 4.89 -15.40
C ASP A 327 -28.48 3.63 -15.14
N LEU A 328 -27.22 3.64 -15.57
CA LEU A 328 -26.26 2.56 -15.32
C LEU A 328 -25.84 2.51 -13.86
N SER A 329 -25.69 1.30 -13.33
CA SER A 329 -24.93 1.10 -12.09
C SER A 329 -23.50 1.66 -12.24
N LEU A 330 -22.94 2.22 -11.16
CA LEU A 330 -21.56 2.70 -11.13
C LEU A 330 -20.57 1.61 -11.58
N GLY A 331 -20.84 0.34 -11.25
CA GLY A 331 -20.03 -0.78 -11.71
C GLY A 331 -20.08 -1.00 -13.22
N GLY A 332 -21.27 -0.94 -13.83
CA GLY A 332 -21.42 -1.01 -15.29
C GLY A 332 -20.72 0.14 -16.00
N ALA A 333 -20.89 1.37 -15.51
CA ALA A 333 -20.20 2.55 -16.04
C ALA A 333 -18.67 2.43 -15.93
N ASN A 334 -18.16 1.92 -14.81
CA ASN A 334 -16.73 1.68 -14.58
C ASN A 334 -16.15 0.65 -15.55
N LEU A 335 -16.90 -0.43 -15.82
CA LEU A 335 -16.49 -1.45 -16.79
C LEU A 335 -16.45 -0.91 -18.22
N ILE A 336 -17.47 -0.14 -18.62
CA ILE A 336 -17.49 0.49 -19.94
C ILE A 336 -16.31 1.45 -20.10
N TYR A 337 -16.07 2.30 -19.10
CA TYR A 337 -14.93 3.23 -19.13
C TYR A 337 -13.59 2.51 -19.22
N LEU A 338 -13.40 1.47 -18.41
CA LEU A 338 -12.17 0.67 -18.46
C LEU A 338 -12.02 0.00 -19.82
N ALA A 339 -13.07 -0.61 -20.37
CA ALA A 339 -13.05 -1.23 -21.70
C ALA A 339 -12.69 -0.23 -22.80
N LEU A 340 -13.31 0.96 -22.79
CA LEU A 340 -12.98 2.02 -23.75
C LEU A 340 -11.54 2.52 -23.58
N LYS A 341 -11.04 2.62 -22.35
CA LYS A 341 -9.64 2.99 -22.09
C LYS A 341 -8.65 1.94 -22.55
N LEU A 342 -8.97 0.66 -22.35
CA LEU A 342 -8.15 -0.45 -22.84
C LEU A 342 -8.20 -0.52 -24.37
N TYR A 343 -9.32 -0.20 -25.00
CA TYR A 343 -9.40 -0.11 -26.46
C TYR A 343 -8.67 1.12 -27.03
N GLU A 344 -8.78 2.30 -26.38
CA GLU A 344 -7.96 3.49 -26.68
C GLU A 344 -6.47 3.11 -26.64
N TYR A 345 -6.09 2.36 -25.61
CA TYR A 345 -4.74 1.83 -25.46
C TYR A 345 -4.32 0.89 -26.59
N GLU A 346 -5.13 -0.11 -26.94
CA GLU A 346 -4.82 -1.08 -28.01
C GLU A 346 -4.65 -0.38 -29.37
N GLU A 347 -5.50 0.59 -29.68
CA GLU A 347 -5.41 1.37 -30.91
C GLU A 347 -4.17 2.26 -30.95
N ILE A 348 -3.81 2.92 -29.85
CA ILE A 348 -2.56 3.69 -29.74
C ILE A 348 -1.35 2.78 -29.95
N ARG A 349 -1.35 1.61 -29.28
CA ARG A 349 -0.27 0.62 -29.38
C ARG A 349 -0.05 0.13 -30.80
N ASP A 350 -1.12 -0.06 -31.55
CA ASP A 350 -1.07 -0.62 -32.89
C ASP A 350 -0.86 0.46 -33.98
N SER A 351 -0.97 1.76 -33.64
CA SER A 351 -0.89 2.88 -34.59
C SER A 351 0.35 3.77 -34.47
N GLU A 352 0.95 3.90 -33.28
CA GLU A 352 2.13 4.76 -33.05
C GLU A 352 3.42 3.91 -33.02
N GLU A 353 4.48 4.37 -33.68
CA GLU A 353 5.83 3.74 -33.64
C GLU A 353 6.55 4.07 -32.31
N HIS A 354 5.86 3.91 -31.18
CA HIS A 354 6.47 4.09 -29.87
C HIS A 354 7.34 2.88 -29.49
N ILE A 355 8.46 3.19 -28.83
CA ILE A 355 9.45 2.18 -28.40
C ILE A 355 8.82 1.18 -27.43
N THR A 356 8.00 1.67 -26.50
CA THR A 356 7.40 0.88 -25.41
C THR A 356 6.12 1.56 -24.91
N HIS A 357 5.22 0.73 -24.38
CA HIS A 357 3.92 1.15 -23.85
C HIS A 357 3.84 0.93 -22.34
N PHE A 358 3.43 1.97 -21.62
CA PHE A 358 3.19 1.96 -20.18
C PHE A 358 1.71 2.16 -19.88
N LEU A 359 1.12 1.22 -19.12
CA LEU A 359 -0.27 1.29 -18.68
C LEU A 359 -0.31 1.44 -17.16
N LEU A 360 -0.80 2.58 -16.68
CA LEU A 360 -0.95 2.90 -15.26
C LEU A 360 -2.44 2.82 -14.88
N ILE A 361 -2.82 1.93 -13.97
CA ILE A 361 -4.21 1.74 -13.53
C ILE A 361 -4.31 1.99 -12.03
N GLU A 362 -5.10 2.97 -11.64
CA GLU A 362 -5.31 3.35 -10.24
C GLU A 362 -6.66 2.86 -9.70
N GLU A 363 -6.62 2.11 -8.59
CA GLU A 363 -7.79 1.63 -7.83
C GLU A 363 -8.89 1.02 -8.73
N PRO A 364 -8.55 0.03 -9.59
CA PRO A 364 -9.52 -0.62 -10.49
C PRO A 364 -10.63 -1.36 -9.75
N GLU A 365 -10.47 -1.64 -8.46
CA GLU A 365 -11.47 -2.30 -7.62
C GLU A 365 -12.73 -1.46 -7.33
N ALA A 366 -12.69 -0.14 -7.55
CA ALA A 366 -13.79 0.76 -7.18
C ALA A 366 -15.08 0.37 -7.93
N HIS A 367 -16.10 -0.09 -7.18
CA HIS A 367 -17.42 -0.47 -7.69
C HIS A 367 -17.43 -1.63 -8.72
N ILE A 368 -16.35 -2.39 -8.86
CA ILE A 368 -16.29 -3.56 -9.76
C ILE A 368 -16.39 -4.86 -8.96
N HIS A 369 -17.21 -5.80 -9.43
CA HIS A 369 -17.35 -7.11 -8.78
C HIS A 369 -16.05 -7.94 -8.82
N ASN A 370 -15.78 -8.70 -7.76
CA ASN A 370 -14.52 -9.43 -7.55
C ASN A 370 -14.13 -10.39 -8.69
N HIS A 371 -15.09 -11.11 -9.27
CA HIS A 371 -14.82 -12.01 -10.41
C HIS A 371 -14.34 -11.27 -11.65
N ILE A 372 -14.82 -10.03 -11.85
CA ILE A 372 -14.44 -9.22 -13.00
C ILE A 372 -13.04 -8.67 -12.82
N GLN A 373 -12.67 -8.27 -11.59
CA GLN A 373 -11.31 -7.86 -11.25
C GLN A 373 -10.29 -8.95 -11.63
N LYS A 374 -10.51 -10.20 -11.20
CA LYS A 374 -9.62 -11.33 -11.53
C LYS A 374 -9.48 -11.54 -13.05
N THR A 375 -10.61 -11.69 -13.73
CA THR A 375 -10.63 -11.96 -15.18
C THR A 375 -9.97 -10.85 -16.01
N LEU A 376 -10.12 -9.59 -15.61
CA LEU A 376 -9.49 -8.46 -16.31
C LEU A 376 -7.95 -8.51 -16.25
N PHE A 377 -7.39 -8.86 -15.08
CA PHE A 377 -5.93 -8.90 -14.90
C PHE A 377 -5.29 -10.21 -15.35
N ASP A 378 -6.03 -11.33 -15.32
CA ASP A 378 -5.54 -12.62 -15.79
C ASP A 378 -5.50 -12.71 -17.32
N ASN A 379 -6.46 -12.08 -18.02
CA ASN A 379 -6.61 -12.21 -19.47
C ASN A 379 -5.95 -11.07 -20.29
N PHE A 380 -5.33 -10.08 -19.64
CA PHE A 380 -4.74 -8.97 -20.37
C PHE A 380 -3.47 -9.40 -21.13
N ASN A 381 -3.39 -9.07 -22.42
CA ASN A 381 -2.26 -9.45 -23.26
C ASN A 381 -1.12 -8.42 -23.13
N PHE A 382 -0.06 -8.80 -22.42
CA PHE A 382 1.08 -7.91 -22.07
C PHE A 382 2.10 -7.68 -23.19
N LYS A 383 1.80 -7.98 -24.46
CA LYS A 383 2.78 -7.84 -25.55
C LYS A 383 3.31 -6.40 -25.62
N ASN A 384 4.62 -6.25 -25.46
CA ASN A 384 5.35 -4.98 -25.45
C ASN A 384 4.77 -3.90 -24.51
N THR A 385 4.11 -4.34 -23.43
CA THR A 385 3.39 -3.46 -22.48
C THR A 385 3.86 -3.72 -21.06
N GLN A 386 4.26 -2.68 -20.35
CA GLN A 386 4.49 -2.77 -18.91
C GLN A 386 3.29 -2.16 -18.16
N VAL A 387 2.64 -2.98 -17.34
CA VAL A 387 1.42 -2.62 -16.61
C VAL A 387 1.75 -2.38 -15.15
N PHE A 388 1.22 -1.29 -14.61
CA PHE A 388 1.31 -0.89 -13.21
C PHE A 388 -0.08 -0.72 -12.63
N VAL A 389 -0.40 -1.43 -11.56
CA VAL A 389 -1.71 -1.39 -10.93
C VAL A 389 -1.53 -0.98 -9.48
N SER A 390 -2.18 0.11 -9.06
CA SER A 390 -2.23 0.45 -7.64
C SER A 390 -3.56 0.01 -7.04
N THR A 391 -3.52 -0.66 -5.88
CA THR A 391 -4.72 -1.22 -5.26
C THR A 391 -4.65 -1.18 -3.73
N HIS A 392 -5.82 -1.12 -3.11
CA HIS A 392 -6.04 -1.45 -1.70
C HIS A 392 -6.90 -2.72 -1.54
N SER A 393 -7.29 -3.34 -2.65
CA SER A 393 -8.08 -4.57 -2.67
C SER A 393 -7.24 -5.77 -2.26
N THR A 394 -7.72 -6.46 -1.23
CA THR A 394 -7.21 -7.77 -0.81
C THR A 394 -7.29 -8.81 -1.92
N GLN A 395 -8.27 -8.69 -2.82
CA GLN A 395 -8.50 -9.62 -3.92
C GLN A 395 -7.53 -9.43 -5.09
N ILE A 396 -7.14 -8.19 -5.41
CA ILE A 396 -6.12 -7.93 -6.43
C ILE A 396 -4.74 -8.29 -5.88
N SER A 397 -4.52 -8.06 -4.58
CA SER A 397 -3.32 -8.50 -3.88
C SER A 397 -3.13 -10.02 -3.91
N SER A 398 -4.21 -10.80 -3.80
CA SER A 398 -4.14 -12.27 -3.77
C SER A 398 -3.64 -12.88 -5.07
N VAL A 399 -3.98 -12.29 -6.23
CA VAL A 399 -3.54 -12.76 -7.55
C VAL A 399 -2.21 -12.17 -8.02
N SER A 400 -1.67 -11.18 -7.30
CA SER A 400 -0.43 -10.50 -7.68
C SER A 400 0.81 -11.27 -7.21
N LYS A 401 1.85 -11.41 -8.05
CA LYS A 401 3.12 -12.07 -7.70
C LYS A 401 3.91 -11.26 -6.66
N ILE A 402 4.59 -11.91 -5.69
CA ILE A 402 5.41 -11.15 -4.71
C ILE A 402 6.65 -10.55 -5.38
N SER A 403 7.08 -11.13 -6.51
CA SER A 403 8.24 -10.67 -7.27
C SER A 403 8.00 -9.32 -7.95
N SER A 404 6.77 -9.01 -8.33
CA SER A 404 6.39 -7.78 -9.03
C SER A 404 5.58 -6.83 -8.14
N MET A 405 5.73 -6.93 -6.82
CA MET A 405 4.94 -6.19 -5.85
C MET A 405 5.78 -5.17 -5.08
N ASN A 406 5.23 -3.96 -4.92
CA ASN A 406 5.75 -2.90 -4.07
C ASN A 406 4.69 -2.54 -3.03
N ILE A 407 5.03 -2.55 -1.73
CA ILE A 407 4.09 -2.26 -0.65
C ILE A 407 4.44 -0.93 0.00
N LEU A 408 3.50 0.00 -0.01
CA LEU A 408 3.62 1.34 0.56
C LEU A 408 3.08 1.31 1.98
N ALA A 409 3.97 1.51 2.94
CA ALA A 409 3.64 1.59 4.35
C ALA A 409 3.77 3.04 4.82
N ARG A 410 2.67 3.59 5.35
CA ARG A 410 2.70 4.92 5.96
C ARG A 410 3.39 4.84 7.33
N GLN A 411 4.45 5.62 7.48
CA GLN A 411 5.18 5.85 8.72
C GLN A 411 4.86 7.26 9.24
N CYS A 412 5.34 7.59 10.45
CA CYS A 412 5.20 8.94 11.01
C CYS A 412 5.94 9.96 10.13
N GLY A 413 5.18 10.72 9.33
CA GLY A 413 5.70 11.82 8.50
C GLY A 413 6.14 11.44 7.08
N TYR A 414 6.28 10.15 6.74
CA TYR A 414 6.66 9.69 5.39
C TYR A 414 6.07 8.34 5.00
N THR A 415 6.26 7.94 3.75
CA THR A 415 5.95 6.60 3.25
C THR A 415 7.23 5.82 3.00
N ASP A 416 7.31 4.62 3.56
CA ASP A 416 8.35 3.63 3.25
C ASP A 416 7.83 2.62 2.21
N VAL A 417 8.74 2.03 1.44
CA VAL A 417 8.43 1.10 0.36
C VAL A 417 9.10 -0.25 0.64
N TYR A 418 8.27 -1.28 0.79
CA TYR A 418 8.71 -2.65 1.06
C TYR A 418 8.67 -3.50 -0.20
N HIS A 419 9.65 -4.41 -0.28
CA HIS A 419 9.85 -5.31 -1.41
C HIS A 419 9.87 -6.75 -0.92
N PRO A 420 8.74 -7.48 -0.94
CA PRO A 420 8.64 -8.81 -0.33
C PRO A 420 9.64 -9.85 -0.87
N SER A 421 10.03 -9.73 -2.14
CA SER A 421 10.92 -10.67 -2.83
C SER A 421 12.41 -10.33 -2.71
N LEU A 422 12.77 -9.17 -2.15
CA LEU A 422 14.15 -8.67 -2.20
C LEU A 422 15.10 -9.58 -1.40
N GLY A 423 16.11 -10.13 -2.09
CA GLY A 423 17.10 -11.03 -1.51
C GLY A 423 16.63 -12.47 -1.28
N LEU A 424 15.47 -12.87 -1.82
CA LEU A 424 15.01 -14.26 -1.80
C LEU A 424 15.40 -14.98 -3.10
N THR A 425 15.61 -16.29 -2.99
CA THR A 425 15.85 -17.16 -4.15
C THR A 425 14.56 -17.43 -4.93
N PRO A 426 14.62 -17.74 -6.24
CA PRO A 426 13.43 -18.07 -7.02
C PRO A 426 12.60 -19.24 -6.45
N LYS A 427 13.26 -20.20 -5.79
CA LYS A 427 12.59 -21.33 -5.13
C LYS A 427 11.77 -20.86 -3.93
N GLU A 428 12.35 -20.02 -3.07
CA GLU A 428 11.65 -19.46 -1.90
C GLU A 428 10.48 -18.60 -2.33
N ILE A 429 10.66 -17.77 -3.37
CA ILE A 429 9.59 -16.95 -3.94
C ILE A 429 8.42 -17.82 -4.37
N SER A 430 8.67 -18.89 -5.14
CA SER A 430 7.60 -19.77 -5.61
C SER A 430 6.91 -20.51 -4.46
N SER A 431 7.64 -20.94 -3.44
CA SER A 431 7.05 -21.57 -2.24
C SER A 431 6.13 -20.61 -1.48
N ILE A 432 6.58 -19.37 -1.28
CA ILE A 432 5.79 -18.33 -0.61
C ILE A 432 4.56 -17.97 -1.43
N GLU A 433 4.69 -17.80 -2.75
CA GLU A 433 3.56 -17.47 -3.63
C GLU A 433 2.47 -18.55 -3.57
N ARG A 434 2.84 -19.84 -3.62
CA ARG A 434 1.87 -20.95 -3.49
C ARG A 434 1.17 -21.00 -2.13
N TYR A 435 1.87 -20.60 -1.08
CA TYR A 435 1.33 -20.67 0.28
C TYR A 435 0.41 -19.49 0.61
N LEU A 436 0.71 -18.31 0.07
CA LEU A 436 0.00 -17.08 0.43
C LEU A 436 -1.43 -16.99 -0.14
N ASP A 437 -1.84 -17.79 -1.14
CA ASP A 437 -3.10 -17.61 -1.90
C ASP A 437 -4.36 -17.30 -1.05
N ALA A 438 -4.50 -17.86 0.16
CA ALA A 438 -5.65 -17.63 1.04
C ALA A 438 -5.41 -16.60 2.17
N ILE A 439 -4.17 -16.40 2.63
CA ILE A 439 -3.81 -15.61 3.84
C ILE A 439 -3.04 -14.32 3.52
N ARG A 440 -2.81 -14.05 2.22
CA ARG A 440 -1.95 -12.96 1.73
C ARG A 440 -2.39 -11.58 2.17
N SER A 441 -3.70 -11.33 2.13
CA SER A 441 -4.24 -10.02 2.46
C SER A 441 -3.89 -9.65 3.89
N ASP A 442 -4.14 -10.56 4.81
CA ASP A 442 -4.01 -10.29 6.23
C ASP A 442 -2.53 -10.08 6.54
N LEU A 443 -1.64 -10.88 5.95
CA LEU A 443 -0.20 -10.72 6.12
C LEU A 443 0.34 -9.38 5.56
N LEU A 444 -0.03 -9.02 4.32
CA LEU A 444 0.54 -7.87 3.63
C LEU A 444 -0.04 -6.52 4.10
N PHE A 445 -1.23 -6.50 4.69
CA PHE A 445 -1.86 -5.27 5.19
C PHE A 445 -1.75 -5.10 6.71
N ALA A 446 -1.51 -6.18 7.48
CA ALA A 446 -1.37 -6.09 8.94
C ALA A 446 -0.22 -5.19 9.39
N LYS A 447 -0.43 -4.39 10.43
CA LYS A 447 0.66 -3.58 11.02
C LYS A 447 1.71 -4.48 11.70
N SER A 448 1.27 -5.59 12.31
CA SER A 448 2.14 -6.67 12.81
C SER A 448 1.43 -8.02 12.70
N VAL A 449 2.18 -9.11 12.70
CA VAL A 449 1.65 -10.46 12.48
C VAL A 449 2.03 -11.38 13.63
N ILE A 450 1.12 -12.27 14.02
CA ILE A 450 1.42 -13.40 14.90
C ILE A 450 1.07 -14.68 14.14
N LEU A 451 2.05 -15.57 13.98
CA LEU A 451 1.85 -16.88 13.35
C LEU A 451 1.59 -17.93 14.44
N VAL A 452 0.57 -18.76 14.25
CA VAL A 452 0.17 -19.83 15.19
C VAL A 452 0.05 -21.16 14.47
N GLU A 453 0.22 -22.29 15.18
CA GLU A 453 0.13 -23.62 14.57
C GLU A 453 -1.31 -24.09 14.32
N GLY A 454 -2.22 -23.85 15.26
CA GLY A 454 -3.53 -24.52 15.31
C GLY A 454 -4.74 -23.59 15.27
N ASP A 455 -5.92 -24.22 15.11
CA ASP A 455 -7.21 -23.53 15.15
C ASP A 455 -7.59 -23.10 16.58
N ALA A 456 -7.06 -23.77 17.61
CA ALA A 456 -7.37 -23.43 19.00
C ALA A 456 -6.81 -22.07 19.38
N GLU A 457 -5.56 -21.80 19.00
CA GLU A 457 -4.87 -20.53 19.18
C GLU A 457 -5.57 -19.42 18.39
N LEU A 458 -5.92 -19.70 17.12
CA LEU A 458 -6.60 -18.77 16.24
C LEU A 458 -7.94 -18.27 16.82
N ILE A 459 -8.66 -19.14 17.54
CA ILE A 459 -9.98 -18.85 18.12
C ILE A 459 -9.85 -18.26 19.54
N LEU A 460 -9.02 -18.85 20.39
CA LEU A 460 -9.02 -18.53 21.82
C LEU A 460 -8.15 -17.31 22.17
N ILE A 461 -7.01 -17.10 21.49
CA ILE A 461 -6.13 -15.96 21.77
C ILE A 461 -6.87 -14.62 21.60
N PRO A 462 -7.57 -14.34 20.48
CA PRO A 462 -8.28 -13.07 20.32
C PRO A 462 -9.34 -12.84 21.40
N ALA A 463 -10.07 -13.91 21.78
CA ALA A 463 -11.12 -13.84 22.79
C ALA A 463 -10.55 -13.57 24.19
N MET A 464 -9.50 -14.30 24.59
CA MET A 464 -8.84 -14.10 25.88
C MET A 464 -8.26 -12.68 26.00
N ILE A 465 -7.62 -12.17 24.95
CA ILE A 465 -7.04 -10.81 24.97
C ILE A 465 -8.14 -9.76 25.12
N LYS A 466 -9.27 -9.93 24.42
CA LYS A 466 -10.39 -8.99 24.52
C LYS A 466 -11.02 -8.99 25.90
N GLU A 467 -11.25 -10.15 26.51
CA GLU A 467 -11.87 -10.27 27.84
C GLU A 467 -10.92 -9.85 28.98
N THR A 468 -9.62 -10.13 28.87
CA THR A 468 -8.66 -9.88 29.97
C THR A 468 -7.97 -8.50 29.89
N LEU A 469 -7.82 -7.93 28.69
CA LEU A 469 -7.15 -6.64 28.47
C LEU A 469 -8.10 -5.55 27.96
N GLY A 470 -9.35 -5.87 27.62
CA GLY A 470 -10.35 -4.90 27.17
C GLY A 470 -10.11 -4.34 25.75
N ILE A 471 -9.24 -4.98 24.98
CA ILE A 471 -8.85 -4.52 23.64
C ILE A 471 -8.78 -5.70 22.68
N SER A 472 -9.22 -5.52 21.43
CA SER A 472 -9.10 -6.58 20.44
C SER A 472 -7.74 -6.57 19.73
N LEU A 473 -7.36 -7.71 19.16
CA LEU A 473 -6.18 -7.78 18.28
C LEU A 473 -6.30 -6.85 17.07
N ASP A 474 -7.52 -6.64 16.54
CA ASP A 474 -7.77 -5.70 15.44
C ASP A 474 -7.49 -4.25 15.85
N GLU A 475 -7.87 -3.84 17.06
CA GLU A 475 -7.55 -2.52 17.60
C GLU A 475 -6.04 -2.36 17.84
N LEU A 476 -5.37 -3.45 18.22
CA LEU A 476 -3.92 -3.54 18.25
C LEU A 476 -3.30 -3.66 16.86
N GLY A 477 -4.06 -3.72 15.77
CA GLY A 477 -3.56 -3.93 14.39
C GLY A 477 -2.66 -5.15 14.26
N ILE A 478 -2.99 -6.24 14.95
CA ILE A 478 -2.30 -7.52 14.93
C ILE A 478 -3.16 -8.49 14.11
N SER A 479 -2.59 -9.09 13.07
CA SER A 479 -3.24 -10.19 12.36
C SER A 479 -2.69 -11.53 12.85
N LEU A 480 -3.59 -12.37 13.35
CA LEU A 480 -3.31 -13.72 13.79
C LEU A 480 -3.50 -14.68 12.62
N ILE A 481 -2.46 -15.38 12.20
CA ILE A 481 -2.46 -16.22 11.01
C ILE A 481 -2.05 -17.64 11.38
N LYS A 482 -2.93 -18.59 11.08
CA LYS A 482 -2.62 -20.01 11.22
C LYS A 482 -1.67 -20.45 10.11
N VAL A 483 -0.55 -21.07 10.50
CA VAL A 483 0.47 -21.60 9.62
C VAL A 483 0.87 -22.99 10.09
N ASP A 484 0.93 -23.96 9.19
CA ASP A 484 1.41 -25.30 9.53
C ASP A 484 2.90 -25.22 9.94
N GLY A 485 3.31 -25.95 10.99
CA GLY A 485 4.61 -25.75 11.64
C GLY A 485 5.85 -25.81 10.73
N THR A 486 5.80 -26.55 9.62
CA THR A 486 6.89 -26.63 8.63
C THR A 486 7.03 -25.37 7.76
N VAL A 487 6.01 -24.51 7.76
CA VAL A 487 5.88 -23.37 6.85
C VAL A 487 6.25 -22.04 7.52
N PHE A 488 6.41 -22.00 8.85
CA PHE A 488 6.87 -20.81 9.57
C PHE A 488 8.14 -20.22 8.97
N LYS A 489 9.09 -21.07 8.58
CA LYS A 489 10.35 -20.66 7.93
C LYS A 489 10.13 -19.88 6.64
N HIS A 490 9.18 -20.32 5.81
CA HIS A 490 8.92 -19.68 4.52
C HIS A 490 8.20 -18.34 4.68
N VAL A 491 7.25 -18.26 5.62
CA VAL A 491 6.46 -17.04 5.84
C VAL A 491 7.27 -15.98 6.61
N SER A 492 8.03 -16.40 7.62
CA SER A 492 8.89 -15.52 8.43
C SER A 492 9.94 -14.80 7.59
N ASN A 493 10.40 -15.41 6.50
CA ASN A 493 11.33 -14.78 5.56
C ASN A 493 10.86 -13.43 5.02
N LEU A 494 9.55 -13.23 4.88
CA LEU A 494 9.02 -11.97 4.38
C LEU A 494 9.34 -10.79 5.33
N PHE A 495 9.49 -11.07 6.62
CA PHE A 495 9.74 -10.09 7.66
C PHE A 495 11.24 -9.92 7.90
N HIS A 496 11.80 -8.84 7.35
CA HIS A 496 13.23 -8.57 7.36
C HIS A 496 13.46 -7.09 7.04
N GLU A 497 14.61 -6.53 7.44
CA GLU A 497 14.97 -5.13 7.23
C GLU A 497 14.86 -4.68 5.75
N LYS A 498 15.23 -5.58 4.83
CA LYS A 498 15.21 -5.34 3.38
C LYS A 498 13.84 -5.60 2.71
N ARG A 499 12.90 -6.22 3.41
CA ARG A 499 11.62 -6.71 2.86
C ARG A 499 10.46 -6.05 3.60
N LEU A 500 9.64 -6.81 4.34
CA LEU A 500 8.62 -6.24 5.21
C LEU A 500 9.25 -5.83 6.54
N LYS A 501 9.39 -4.52 6.77
CA LYS A 501 9.83 -3.96 8.05
C LYS A 501 8.67 -3.92 9.05
N ARG A 502 8.08 -5.08 9.32
CA ARG A 502 6.98 -5.26 10.28
C ARG A 502 7.36 -6.38 11.24
N LYS A 503 6.95 -6.26 12.49
CA LYS A 503 7.24 -7.28 13.51
C LYS A 503 6.34 -8.49 13.31
N CYS A 504 6.92 -9.68 13.41
CA CYS A 504 6.26 -10.96 13.30
C CYS A 504 6.66 -11.85 14.49
N ALA A 505 5.69 -12.30 15.28
CA ALA A 505 5.94 -13.29 16.31
C ALA A 505 5.47 -14.67 15.85
N ILE A 506 6.20 -15.72 16.20
CA ILE A 506 5.81 -17.11 15.96
C ILE A 506 5.47 -17.74 17.30
N LEU A 507 4.29 -18.34 17.40
CA LEU A 507 3.85 -19.14 18.53
C LEU A 507 3.87 -20.61 18.12
N THR A 508 4.67 -21.41 18.81
CA THR A 508 4.88 -22.83 18.48
C THR A 508 5.09 -23.64 19.76
N ASP A 509 4.75 -24.93 19.68
CA ASP A 509 4.82 -25.86 20.79
C ASP A 509 6.19 -26.56 20.80
N LEU A 510 6.83 -26.69 21.98
CA LEU A 510 8.06 -27.50 22.14
C LEU A 510 7.78 -28.98 22.30
N ASP A 511 6.53 -29.36 22.56
CA ASP A 511 6.12 -30.73 22.81
C ASP A 511 6.94 -31.43 23.91
N SER A 512 7.47 -30.69 24.89
CA SER A 512 8.33 -31.27 25.95
C SER A 512 7.58 -32.39 26.68
N ALA A 513 8.27 -33.46 27.09
CA ALA A 513 7.62 -34.55 27.78
C ALA A 513 7.29 -34.13 29.23
N TYR A 514 5.99 -33.98 29.54
CA TYR A 514 5.55 -33.77 30.93
C TYR A 514 5.60 -35.06 31.78
N VAL A 515 5.89 -36.21 31.16
CA VAL A 515 6.13 -37.50 31.84
C VAL A 515 7.35 -38.14 31.23
N SER A 516 8.37 -38.40 32.06
CA SER A 516 9.64 -39.03 31.66
C SER A 516 9.86 -40.42 32.27
N VAL A 517 8.98 -40.86 33.17
CA VAL A 517 9.07 -42.17 33.83
C VAL A 517 7.71 -42.83 33.78
N ALA A 518 7.68 -44.08 33.32
CA ALA A 518 6.47 -44.88 33.33
C ALA A 518 6.08 -45.26 34.77
N ASP A 519 4.78 -45.20 35.04
CA ASP A 519 4.19 -45.54 36.33
C ASP A 519 2.84 -46.26 36.13
N ASP A 520 2.13 -46.55 37.22
CA ASP A 520 0.83 -47.23 37.16
C ASP A 520 -0.21 -46.45 36.33
N GLU A 521 -0.02 -45.14 36.11
CA GLU A 521 -0.90 -44.31 35.29
C GLU A 521 -0.42 -44.18 33.83
N PHE A 522 0.89 -44.09 33.59
CA PHE A 522 1.50 -43.85 32.28
C PHE A 522 2.33 -45.06 31.82
N ASP A 523 1.91 -45.70 30.72
CA ASP A 523 2.62 -46.85 30.17
C ASP A 523 3.89 -46.44 29.40
N ASP A 524 4.85 -47.36 29.30
CA ASP A 524 6.13 -47.14 28.60
C ASP A 524 5.94 -46.64 27.16
N LYS A 525 4.87 -47.08 26.48
CA LYS A 525 4.55 -46.66 25.10
C LYS A 525 4.15 -45.19 25.03
N PHE A 526 3.37 -44.71 26.00
CA PHE A 526 2.96 -43.32 26.05
C PHE A 526 4.14 -42.42 26.40
N VAL A 527 5.00 -42.83 27.34
CA VAL A 527 6.23 -42.09 27.67
C VAL A 527 7.16 -41.98 26.46
N GLN A 528 7.41 -43.10 25.75
CA GLN A 528 8.20 -43.08 24.50
C GLN A 528 7.60 -42.17 23.42
N SER A 529 6.27 -42.07 23.34
CA SER A 529 5.62 -41.18 22.39
C SER A 529 5.79 -39.69 22.73
N LEU A 530 5.91 -39.36 24.02
CA LEU A 530 6.19 -38.00 24.48
C LEU A 530 7.67 -37.65 24.28
N GLU A 531 8.59 -38.57 24.61
CA GLU A 531 10.03 -38.39 24.36
C GLU A 531 10.33 -38.18 22.88
N ALA A 532 9.70 -38.96 21.99
CA ALA A 532 9.85 -38.79 20.55
C ALA A 532 9.28 -37.45 20.03
N ALA A 533 8.24 -36.92 20.68
CA ALA A 533 7.67 -35.61 20.34
C ALA A 533 8.59 -34.47 20.81
N GLU A 534 9.15 -34.58 22.01
CA GLU A 534 10.15 -33.65 22.55
C GLU A 534 11.41 -33.60 21.67
N ASP A 535 11.93 -34.76 21.25
CA ASP A 535 13.08 -34.84 20.34
C ASP A 535 12.82 -34.15 18.99
N ASP A 536 11.59 -34.20 18.49
CA ASP A 536 11.21 -33.51 17.26
C ASP A 536 11.00 -32.01 17.50
N GLY A 537 10.35 -31.63 18.61
CA GLY A 537 10.16 -30.24 19.03
C GLY A 537 11.48 -29.50 19.27
N LEU A 538 12.44 -30.13 19.94
CA LEU A 538 13.79 -29.58 20.13
C LEU A 538 14.53 -29.41 18.80
N ARG A 539 14.41 -30.36 17.87
CA ARG A 539 14.99 -30.22 16.53
C ARG A 539 14.36 -29.04 15.77
N ARG A 540 13.03 -28.91 15.82
CA ARG A 540 12.30 -27.78 15.21
C ARG A 540 12.74 -26.44 15.82
N LYS A 541 12.91 -26.38 17.15
CA LYS A 541 13.41 -25.21 17.86
C LYS A 541 14.80 -24.82 17.38
N ASP A 542 15.76 -25.74 17.41
CA ASP A 542 17.14 -25.46 17.02
C ASP A 542 17.22 -24.97 15.57
N GLU A 543 16.45 -25.58 14.66
CA GLU A 543 16.37 -25.16 13.26
C GLU A 543 15.77 -23.75 13.11
N LEU A 544 14.73 -23.42 13.87
CA LEU A 544 14.01 -22.16 13.78
C LEU A 544 14.76 -21.00 14.47
N ASP A 545 15.31 -21.23 15.65
CA ASP A 545 16.11 -20.27 16.41
C ASP A 545 17.39 -19.91 15.64
N SER A 546 18.09 -20.91 15.10
CA SER A 546 19.27 -20.68 14.25
C SER A 546 18.93 -19.91 12.97
N TYR A 547 17.70 -20.06 12.47
CA TYR A 547 17.26 -19.39 11.25
C TYR A 547 16.92 -17.91 11.47
N ILE A 548 16.37 -17.59 12.64
CA ILE A 548 15.91 -16.25 13.00
C ILE A 548 17.04 -15.45 13.67
N GLU A 549 18.15 -16.10 14.04
CA GLU A 549 19.32 -15.46 14.61
C GLU A 549 19.78 -14.24 13.78
N GLY A 550 19.81 -13.07 14.42
CA GLY A 550 20.16 -11.80 13.79
C GLY A 550 19.02 -11.06 13.09
N ASN A 551 17.80 -11.60 13.05
CA ASN A 551 16.62 -10.92 12.51
C ASN A 551 15.83 -10.18 13.60
N GLU A 552 15.91 -8.86 13.65
CA GLU A 552 15.18 -8.05 14.64
C GLU A 552 13.65 -8.01 14.40
N PHE A 553 13.18 -8.43 13.23
CA PHE A 553 11.77 -8.36 12.85
C PHE A 553 10.98 -9.61 13.21
N VAL A 554 11.65 -10.72 13.51
CA VAL A 554 11.00 -12.00 13.83
C VAL A 554 11.45 -12.46 15.21
N SER A 555 10.51 -12.94 16.02
CA SER A 555 10.82 -13.56 17.31
C SER A 555 9.95 -14.80 17.51
N VAL A 556 10.48 -15.83 18.14
CA VAL A 556 9.77 -17.08 18.42
C VAL A 556 9.49 -17.18 19.91
N TYR A 557 8.27 -17.59 20.23
CA TYR A 557 7.82 -17.84 21.59
C TYR A 557 7.24 -19.24 21.67
N TYR A 558 7.74 -19.97 22.64
CA TYR A 558 7.53 -21.40 22.77
C TYR A 558 6.62 -21.69 23.95
N ALA A 559 5.58 -22.50 23.73
CA ALA A 559 4.91 -23.21 24.83
C ALA A 559 5.82 -24.34 25.32
N GLU A 560 5.89 -24.61 26.64
CA GLU A 560 6.75 -25.70 27.15
C GLU A 560 6.26 -27.05 26.63
N ASN A 561 4.95 -27.25 26.60
CA ASN A 561 4.31 -28.49 26.14
C ASN A 561 3.46 -28.19 24.90
N THR A 562 2.13 -28.11 25.07
CA THR A 562 1.18 -27.68 24.04
C THR A 562 0.31 -26.54 24.53
N PHE A 563 -0.36 -25.83 23.62
CA PHE A 563 -1.29 -24.74 23.97
C PHE A 563 -2.29 -25.11 25.09
N GLU A 564 -2.96 -26.27 25.01
CA GLU A 564 -3.97 -26.65 26.01
C GLU A 564 -3.38 -26.91 27.40
N THR A 565 -2.16 -27.46 27.44
CA THR A 565 -1.47 -27.73 28.70
C THR A 565 -0.96 -26.45 29.36
N GLU A 566 -0.52 -25.46 28.57
CA GLU A 566 -0.17 -24.13 29.08
C GLU A 566 -1.38 -23.40 29.66
N LEU A 567 -2.56 -23.55 29.05
CA LEU A 567 -3.78 -22.97 29.59
C LEU A 567 -4.15 -23.56 30.94
N VAL A 568 -4.22 -24.90 31.04
CA VAL A 568 -4.64 -25.59 32.27
C VAL A 568 -3.55 -25.62 33.37
N ARG A 569 -2.32 -25.21 33.03
CA ARG A 569 -1.23 -25.03 34.01
C ARG A 569 -1.63 -24.05 35.10
N TYR A 570 -2.38 -23.00 34.74
CA TYR A 570 -2.83 -21.97 35.66
C TYR A 570 -4.14 -22.36 36.34
N ASP A 571 -4.19 -22.17 37.66
CA ASP A 571 -5.39 -22.44 38.45
C ASP A 571 -6.57 -21.57 37.99
N ASP A 572 -6.30 -20.32 37.60
CA ASP A 572 -7.26 -19.33 37.10
C ASP A 572 -8.01 -19.76 35.82
N ASN A 573 -7.48 -20.76 35.11
CA ASN A 573 -8.03 -21.25 33.84
C ASN A 573 -8.68 -22.63 33.95
N LYS A 574 -8.55 -23.33 35.09
CA LYS A 574 -9.12 -24.68 35.27
C LYS A 574 -10.63 -24.70 35.04
N ASP A 575 -11.31 -23.68 35.52
CA ASP A 575 -12.76 -23.56 35.44
C ASP A 575 -13.27 -23.50 33.99
N LEU A 576 -12.45 -23.01 33.04
CA LEU A 576 -12.78 -23.04 31.61
C LEU A 576 -13.00 -24.48 31.15
N PHE A 577 -12.04 -25.36 31.45
CA PHE A 577 -12.13 -26.77 31.06
C PHE A 577 -13.27 -27.48 31.80
N ILE A 578 -13.46 -27.21 33.09
CA ILE A 578 -14.50 -27.86 33.89
C ILE A 578 -15.90 -27.50 33.38
N LYS A 579 -16.17 -26.21 33.09
CA LYS A 579 -17.46 -25.75 32.56
C LYS A 579 -17.75 -26.39 31.20
N VAL A 580 -16.78 -26.42 30.29
CA VAL A 580 -16.96 -27.08 28.97
C VAL A 580 -17.14 -28.59 29.11
N MET A 581 -16.40 -29.24 30.01
CA MET A 581 -16.58 -30.66 30.31
C MET A 581 -17.99 -30.94 30.84
N ARG A 582 -18.55 -30.07 31.68
CA ARG A 582 -19.89 -30.25 32.26
C ARG A 582 -20.97 -30.37 31.18
N THR A 583 -20.86 -29.56 30.13
CA THR A 583 -21.81 -29.54 29.01
C THR A 583 -21.66 -30.78 28.11
N ASN A 584 -20.46 -31.36 28.02
CA ASN A 584 -20.13 -32.44 27.08
C ASN A 584 -20.20 -33.86 27.66
N TYR A 585 -20.20 -34.04 28.98
CA TYR A 585 -20.33 -35.35 29.60
C TYR A 585 -21.79 -35.69 29.93
N GLU A 586 -22.36 -36.67 29.23
CA GLU A 586 -23.74 -37.15 29.46
C GLU A 586 -23.95 -37.79 30.84
N LYS A 587 -22.90 -38.38 31.44
CA LYS A 587 -22.98 -39.07 32.74
C LYS A 587 -22.19 -38.34 33.81
N ASP A 588 -22.87 -37.97 34.89
CA ASP A 588 -22.32 -37.22 36.03
C ASP A 588 -21.11 -37.91 36.69
N ALA A 589 -21.08 -39.25 36.72
CA ALA A 589 -19.95 -40.00 37.27
C ALA A 589 -18.64 -39.83 36.46
N TYR A 590 -18.73 -39.74 35.13
CA TYR A 590 -17.57 -39.49 34.28
C TYR A 590 -17.12 -38.03 34.35
N PHE A 591 -18.07 -37.10 34.48
CA PHE A 591 -17.78 -35.69 34.72
C PHE A 591 -17.03 -35.49 36.04
N LYS A 592 -17.53 -36.02 37.16
CA LYS A 592 -16.89 -35.91 38.48
C LYS A 592 -15.46 -36.43 38.49
N LYS A 593 -15.20 -37.51 37.76
CA LYS A 593 -13.84 -38.02 37.58
C LYS A 593 -12.97 -37.02 36.78
N ALA A 594 -13.49 -36.50 35.67
CA ALA A 594 -12.75 -35.52 34.86
C ALA A 594 -12.48 -34.21 35.63
N GLU A 595 -13.45 -33.71 36.40
CA GLU A 595 -13.32 -32.55 37.28
C GLU A 595 -12.26 -32.78 38.36
N SER A 596 -12.27 -33.95 39.01
CA SER A 596 -11.24 -34.33 39.98
C SER A 596 -9.84 -34.40 39.35
N ASP A 597 -9.72 -34.93 38.13
CA ASP A 597 -8.45 -35.05 37.42
C ASP A 597 -7.90 -33.65 37.02
N VAL A 598 -8.76 -32.72 36.61
CA VAL A 598 -8.37 -31.34 36.26
C VAL A 598 -7.97 -30.53 37.51
N ASN A 599 -8.67 -30.74 38.62
CA ASN A 599 -8.36 -30.10 39.90
C ASN A 599 -7.19 -30.73 40.65
N SER A 600 -6.63 -31.84 40.16
CA SER A 600 -5.47 -32.51 40.75
C SER A 600 -4.28 -31.55 40.88
N SER A 601 -3.54 -31.66 41.98
CA SER A 601 -2.26 -31.00 42.17
C SER A 601 -1.16 -31.59 41.30
N ASP A 602 -1.34 -32.81 40.77
CA ASP A 602 -0.42 -33.42 39.81
C ASP A 602 -0.72 -32.92 38.39
N HIS A 603 0.22 -32.15 37.83
CA HIS A 603 0.14 -31.59 36.50
C HIS A 603 0.05 -32.67 35.42
N ARG A 604 0.66 -33.85 35.64
CA ARG A 604 0.69 -34.94 34.66
C ARG A 604 -0.70 -35.49 34.40
N ILE A 605 -1.46 -35.71 35.46
CA ILE A 605 -2.85 -36.21 35.41
C ILE A 605 -3.74 -35.16 34.74
N ARG A 606 -3.56 -33.89 35.12
CA ARG A 606 -4.29 -32.75 34.55
C ARG A 606 -4.09 -32.64 33.05
N TYR A 607 -2.85 -32.62 32.58
CA TYR A 607 -2.48 -32.51 31.17
C TYR A 607 -3.03 -33.67 30.35
N ARG A 608 -2.86 -34.91 30.83
CA ARG A 608 -3.40 -36.10 30.17
C ARG A 608 -4.91 -36.02 29.98
N ARG A 609 -5.64 -35.61 31.02
CA ARG A 609 -7.11 -35.49 30.97
C ARG A 609 -7.55 -34.45 29.95
N VAL A 610 -6.92 -33.28 29.96
CA VAL A 610 -7.22 -32.18 29.04
C VAL A 610 -6.91 -32.56 27.60
N LEU A 611 -5.72 -33.09 27.32
CA LEU A 611 -5.33 -33.51 25.97
C LEU A 611 -6.26 -34.60 25.41
N LYS A 612 -6.65 -35.57 26.25
CA LYS A 612 -7.61 -36.61 25.87
C LYS A 612 -8.98 -36.03 25.53
N PHE A 613 -9.42 -35.02 26.28
CA PHE A 613 -10.69 -34.33 26.03
C PHE A 613 -10.63 -33.49 24.75
N ALA A 614 -9.56 -32.70 24.57
CA ALA A 614 -9.30 -31.91 23.37
C ALA A 614 -9.27 -32.77 22.11
N LYS A 615 -8.62 -33.95 22.17
CA LYS A 615 -8.59 -34.90 21.04
C LYS A 615 -9.97 -35.50 20.73
N LYS A 616 -10.84 -35.67 21.73
CA LYS A 616 -12.18 -36.24 21.55
C LYS A 616 -13.12 -35.25 20.86
N ILE A 617 -13.06 -33.98 21.26
CA ILE A 617 -13.96 -32.92 20.79
C ILE A 617 -13.42 -32.24 19.51
N GLY A 618 -12.10 -32.21 19.36
CA GLY A 618 -11.41 -31.39 18.37
C GLY A 618 -10.96 -30.07 18.98
N LYS A 619 -9.68 -29.71 18.78
CA LYS A 619 -9.04 -28.55 19.41
C LYS A 619 -9.76 -27.22 19.12
N GLY A 620 -10.18 -26.99 17.87
CA GLY A 620 -10.91 -25.76 17.49
C GLY A 620 -12.32 -25.67 18.09
N TRP A 621 -13.02 -26.79 18.23
CA TRP A 621 -14.35 -26.82 18.86
C TRP A 621 -14.26 -26.60 20.37
N LEU A 622 -13.27 -27.21 21.02
CA LEU A 622 -12.96 -26.95 22.43
C LEU A 622 -12.71 -25.45 22.68
N ALA A 623 -11.91 -24.81 21.83
CA ALA A 623 -11.65 -23.37 21.93
C ALA A 623 -12.92 -22.52 21.75
N THR A 624 -13.82 -22.93 20.84
CA THR A 624 -15.10 -22.22 20.60
C THR A 624 -16.02 -22.29 21.82
N GLU A 625 -16.15 -23.46 22.45
CA GLU A 625 -16.97 -23.63 23.66
C GLU A 625 -16.37 -22.91 24.87
N MET A 626 -15.04 -22.80 24.95
CA MET A 626 -14.38 -22.05 26.03
C MET A 626 -14.70 -20.56 26.02
N ILE A 627 -14.97 -19.95 24.85
CA ILE A 627 -15.26 -18.53 24.73
C ILE A 627 -16.48 -18.13 25.58
N GLU A 628 -17.49 -19.01 25.66
CA GLU A 628 -18.72 -18.76 26.44
C GLU A 628 -18.48 -18.71 27.96
N HIS A 629 -17.29 -19.09 28.41
CA HIS A 629 -16.94 -19.22 29.82
C HIS A 629 -15.75 -18.36 30.23
N LEU A 630 -15.21 -17.56 29.31
CA LEU A 630 -14.14 -16.61 29.60
C LEU A 630 -14.59 -15.53 30.59
N SER A 631 -13.66 -15.12 31.42
CA SER A 631 -13.79 -14.05 32.40
C SER A 631 -12.48 -13.27 32.48
N VAL A 632 -12.57 -12.06 33.03
CA VAL A 632 -11.43 -11.13 33.20
C VAL A 632 -10.33 -11.76 34.09
N ASP A 633 -10.72 -12.62 35.03
CA ASP A 633 -9.80 -13.33 35.93
C ASP A 633 -8.97 -14.41 35.23
N ASN A 634 -9.32 -14.81 34.00
CA ASN A 634 -8.53 -15.80 33.28
C ASN A 634 -7.13 -15.27 32.96
N ARG A 635 -6.16 -16.17 32.99
CA ARG A 635 -4.76 -15.84 32.76
C ARG A 635 -4.36 -16.16 31.33
N VAL A 636 -3.87 -15.14 30.61
CA VAL A 636 -3.21 -15.34 29.32
C VAL A 636 -1.81 -15.91 29.57
N PRO A 637 -1.40 -17.00 28.87
CA PRO A 637 -0.05 -17.55 28.99
C PRO A 637 1.05 -16.51 28.68
N ASP A 638 2.13 -16.55 29.46
CA ASP A 638 3.18 -15.52 29.43
C ASP A 638 3.87 -15.41 28.06
N TYR A 639 4.07 -16.53 27.35
CA TYR A 639 4.69 -16.54 26.01
C TYR A 639 3.84 -15.79 24.96
N ILE A 640 2.51 -15.80 25.10
CA ILE A 640 1.58 -15.06 24.24
C ILE A 640 1.66 -13.56 24.56
N LEU A 641 1.73 -13.19 25.84
CA LEU A 641 1.89 -11.79 26.24
C LEU A 641 3.22 -11.21 25.76
N GLN A 642 4.31 -11.98 25.85
CA GLN A 642 5.62 -11.60 25.31
C GLN A 642 5.58 -11.39 23.79
N ALA A 643 4.89 -12.28 23.06
CA ALA A 643 4.68 -12.13 21.63
C ALA A 643 3.93 -10.84 21.29
N ILE A 644 2.85 -10.54 22.02
CA ILE A 644 2.08 -9.30 21.85
C ILE A 644 2.95 -8.07 22.13
N LYS A 645 3.72 -8.06 23.23
CA LYS A 645 4.63 -6.98 23.58
C LYS A 645 5.68 -6.73 22.49
N PHE A 646 6.24 -7.80 21.92
CA PHE A 646 7.19 -7.69 20.82
C PHE A 646 6.58 -7.05 19.58
N VAL A 647 5.38 -7.50 19.17
CA VAL A 647 4.76 -7.01 17.93
C VAL A 647 4.24 -5.58 18.01
N ILE A 648 3.99 -5.03 19.21
CA ILE A 648 3.53 -3.64 19.40
C ILE A 648 4.64 -2.64 19.71
N ARG A 649 5.89 -3.09 19.84
CA ARG A 649 7.04 -2.29 20.35
C ARG A 649 7.28 -0.96 19.62
N ASP A 650 7.04 -0.91 18.30
CA ASP A 650 7.36 0.26 17.47
C ASP A 650 6.19 1.26 17.35
N ARG A 651 5.17 1.14 18.22
CA ARG A 651 3.93 1.95 18.15
C ARG A 651 3.81 2.90 19.33
N ASN A 652 2.86 3.83 19.24
CA ASN A 652 2.50 4.65 20.39
C ASN A 652 1.69 3.80 21.40
N VAL A 653 2.41 3.10 22.26
CA VAL A 653 1.82 2.13 23.21
C VAL A 653 1.17 2.81 24.42
N GLU A 654 1.45 4.09 24.66
CA GLU A 654 0.93 4.83 25.82
C GLU A 654 -0.60 4.92 25.82
N LEU A 655 -1.19 5.32 24.69
CA LEU A 655 -2.65 5.35 24.51
C LEU A 655 -3.28 3.96 24.64
N ILE A 656 -2.59 2.92 24.17
CA ILE A 656 -3.06 1.53 24.23
C ILE A 656 -3.10 1.06 25.68
N TYR A 657 -2.01 1.26 26.43
CA TYR A 657 -1.94 0.86 27.84
C TYR A 657 -2.89 1.67 28.72
N GLN A 658 -3.12 2.94 28.40
CA GLN A 658 -4.10 3.75 29.11
C GLN A 658 -5.52 3.20 28.93
N LYS A 659 -5.89 2.78 27.72
CA LYS A 659 -7.19 2.13 27.46
C LYS A 659 -7.33 0.80 28.20
N MET A 660 -6.29 -0.04 28.21
CA MET A 660 -6.29 -1.31 28.96
C MET A 660 -6.47 -1.06 30.46
N LEU A 661 -5.77 -0.07 31.01
CA LEU A 661 -5.90 0.35 32.40
C LEU A 661 -7.33 0.83 32.72
N ASP A 662 -7.90 1.70 31.89
CA ASP A 662 -9.26 2.24 32.10
C ASP A 662 -10.32 1.13 32.06
N TYR A 663 -10.16 0.13 31.17
CA TYR A 663 -11.05 -1.02 31.11
C TYR A 663 -11.00 -1.84 32.39
N ASN A 664 -9.81 -2.22 32.85
CA ASN A 664 -9.68 -2.99 34.08
C ASN A 664 -10.15 -2.20 35.31
N MET A 665 -9.92 -0.88 35.33
CA MET A 665 -10.45 0.02 36.35
C MET A 665 -11.99 0.09 36.35
N SER A 666 -12.64 -0.01 35.19
CA SER A 666 -14.11 0.01 35.10
C SER A 666 -14.79 -1.22 35.72
N LEU A 667 -14.03 -2.30 35.89
CA LEU A 667 -14.48 -3.55 36.49
C LEU A 667 -14.25 -3.58 38.02
N MET A 668 -13.74 -2.48 38.60
CA MET A 668 -13.41 -2.35 40.02
C MET A 668 -14.57 -1.93 40.92
N GLY A 669 -14.40 -2.14 42.23
CA GLY A 669 -15.18 -1.48 43.27
C GLY A 669 -14.83 0.01 43.41
N ALA A 670 -15.78 0.81 43.91
CA ALA A 670 -15.65 2.28 43.99
C ALA A 670 -14.45 2.76 44.82
N LYS A 671 -13.97 1.98 45.80
CA LYS A 671 -12.89 2.39 46.72
C LYS A 671 -11.51 2.27 46.08
N GLU A 672 -11.27 1.18 45.35
CA GLU A 672 -10.00 0.94 44.66
C GLU A 672 -9.84 1.91 43.47
N PHE A 673 -10.95 2.21 42.79
CA PHE A 673 -11.00 3.17 41.68
C PHE A 673 -10.59 4.59 42.10
N ASP A 674 -11.12 5.08 43.22
CA ASP A 674 -10.83 6.44 43.72
C ASP A 674 -9.34 6.58 44.12
N CYS A 675 -8.76 5.56 44.75
CA CYS A 675 -7.37 5.59 45.22
C CYS A 675 -6.35 5.62 44.05
N ILE A 676 -6.64 4.93 42.95
CA ILE A 676 -5.79 4.93 41.74
C ILE A 676 -5.97 6.24 40.95
N ASN A 677 -7.16 6.84 40.94
CA ASN A 677 -7.43 8.08 40.21
C ASN A 677 -6.95 9.37 40.89
N GLU A 678 -6.60 9.32 42.18
CA GLU A 678 -5.96 10.43 42.89
C GLU A 678 -4.55 10.77 42.36
N GLU A 679 -3.90 9.84 41.67
CA GLU A 679 -2.55 10.01 41.10
C GLU A 679 -2.58 10.63 39.69
N ASN A 680 -1.78 11.67 39.45
CA ASN A 680 -1.82 12.45 38.20
C ASN A 680 -0.98 11.90 37.03
N SER A 681 -0.11 10.90 37.27
CA SER A 681 0.79 10.36 36.24
C SER A 681 0.53 8.87 35.98
N PHE A 682 0.62 8.43 34.72
CA PHE A 682 0.41 7.03 34.33
C PHE A 682 1.30 6.05 35.11
N THR A 683 2.56 6.44 35.35
CA THR A 683 3.52 5.64 36.12
C THR A 683 3.17 5.54 37.61
N SER A 684 2.57 6.58 38.20
CA SER A 684 2.05 6.53 39.57
C SER A 684 0.79 5.67 39.67
N LYS A 685 -0.19 5.87 38.77
CA LYS A 685 -1.43 5.06 38.71
C LYS A 685 -1.11 3.57 38.59
N MET A 686 -0.11 3.24 37.78
CA MET A 686 0.36 1.87 37.60
C MET A 686 0.96 1.26 38.88
N LYS A 687 1.76 2.03 39.63
CA LYS A 687 2.34 1.55 40.89
C LYS A 687 1.26 1.24 41.92
N GLU A 688 0.20 2.03 41.96
CA GLU A 688 -0.93 1.78 42.86
C GLU A 688 -1.76 0.58 42.39
N TYR A 689 -2.05 0.50 41.08
CA TYR A 689 -2.73 -0.64 40.46
C TYR A 689 -2.07 -1.99 40.81
N LYS A 690 -0.73 -2.06 40.70
CA LYS A 690 0.06 -3.26 41.02
C LYS A 690 -0.05 -3.73 42.48
N LYS A 691 -0.42 -2.86 43.42
CA LYS A 691 -0.62 -3.27 44.81
C LYS A 691 -1.92 -4.05 45.01
N HIS A 692 -2.88 -3.86 44.11
CA HIS A 692 -4.23 -4.40 44.21
C HIS A 692 -4.47 -5.60 43.28
N PHE A 693 -3.78 -5.68 42.14
CA PHE A 693 -4.02 -6.71 41.11
C PHE A 693 -2.73 -7.36 40.58
N ASN A 694 -2.83 -8.65 40.21
CA ASN A 694 -1.78 -9.44 39.55
C ASN A 694 -2.34 -10.15 38.30
N ASP A 695 -3.00 -9.38 37.46
CA ASP A 695 -3.72 -9.82 36.27
C ASP A 695 -2.82 -9.90 35.02
N SER A 696 -3.41 -10.29 33.89
CA SER A 696 -2.71 -10.38 32.60
C SER A 696 -2.13 -9.03 32.12
N PHE A 697 -2.71 -7.89 32.53
CA PHE A 697 -2.22 -6.57 32.16
C PHE A 697 -0.95 -6.18 32.93
N VAL A 698 -0.90 -6.44 34.24
CA VAL A 698 0.33 -6.23 35.04
C VAL A 698 1.47 -7.07 34.49
N ARG A 699 1.20 -8.33 34.11
CA ARG A 699 2.19 -9.25 33.55
C ARG A 699 2.70 -8.79 32.19
N LEU A 700 1.83 -8.31 31.30
CA LEU A 700 2.21 -7.74 30.00
C LEU A 700 3.23 -6.60 30.14
N LEU A 701 3.20 -5.86 31.25
CA LEU A 701 4.12 -4.76 31.52
C LEU A 701 5.43 -5.20 32.20
N GLU A 702 5.42 -6.32 32.91
CA GLU A 702 6.58 -6.84 33.66
C GLU A 702 7.51 -7.74 32.83
N LEU A 703 6.91 -8.62 32.00
CA LEU A 703 7.57 -9.28 30.87
C LEU A 703 7.92 -8.20 29.86
#